data_AF-A0A5S4EYD4-F1
#
_entry.id   AF-A0A5S4EYD4-F1
#
_cell.length_a   1.000
_cell.length_b   1.000
_cell.length_c   1.000
_cell.angle_alpha   90.00
_cell.angle_beta   90.00
_cell.angle_gamma   90.00
#
_symmetry.space_group_name_H-M   'P 1'
#
loop_
_entity.id
_entity.type
_entity.pdbx_description
1 polymer ?
#
loop_
_entity_poly.entity_id
_entity_poly.type
_entity_poly.pdbx_seq_one_letter_code
_entity_poly.pdbx_strand_id
1 'polypeptide(L)'
;MPAHQLAPDIPADVLAAEQAHLAESRAALAAMRAHAQSLSADAAGDWVSQQILQSLLDQRVAALADHPDTPLFFGRLDRESPKRRSSRRESDGGTDEERSGRDDEQADLPGTIYVGRRHVHDGHSKPLVIDWRAPVSRAFYQASPTDPMGIVRRRRFGYHGGALTAYEDEPLGEGVEIGPSKILTEEIERPRSGPMRDIVATIQPDQDEIVRATLAQTVCVQGAPGTGKTAVGLHRAAYLLFTHRERLARSGVMIVGPNRAFLSYISSVLPALGEVKVDQTTVAGLLGDHAAAEDPMVSAVKGDARMAAVLERALWLHIVKPEEGLVFTKGAYRHRVADYEVREIVASLRGTTRYLPGRAALAQRLAHMVLVRMEQRGESPDDRVQDAVARSKPVKQLVEAVWPKLTPEQVLYRLLADPEFLAKASKSDLSPDEQEMLIWRKPYRSWKSAKWSAADAALLDELRDLMERTPSLGHLVVDEAQDLSEMQLRALGRRCRNGSATVLGDLAQGTTPWSTTSWESVLEHLGQRDGDVTELTLGFRVPREVLDYAARLLPSIAPDLAPPRSLRPGLGSLSVRPGGSVVKAAAEALAKEGSIGVIVPDALVGEVSSTLAGLPHAVLDPESTEEHRLLVVPATLAKGLEYDHVIVVEPADIVAAEPRGLARLYVVLTRAVTSLTVLHDKTLPAQLAA
;
A
#
# COMPACT_ATOMS: atom_id res chain seq x y z
N MET A 1 11.21 -35.08 7.06
CA MET A 1 9.89 -35.74 7.09
C MET A 1 9.94 -37.00 6.23
N PRO A 2 9.49 -38.18 6.70
CA PRO A 2 9.02 -39.21 5.77
C PRO A 2 7.77 -38.68 5.05
N ALA A 3 7.58 -39.05 3.78
CA ALA A 3 6.45 -38.66 2.96
C ALA A 3 5.13 -38.86 3.74
N HIS A 4 4.45 -37.75 4.08
CA HIS A 4 3.12 -37.82 4.67
C HIS A 4 2.23 -38.53 3.65
N GLN A 5 1.62 -39.62 4.09
CA GLN A 5 0.87 -40.56 3.27
C GLN A 5 -0.15 -39.82 2.39
N LEU A 6 0.03 -39.97 1.08
CA LEU A 6 -0.98 -39.70 0.06
C LEU A 6 -2.34 -40.21 0.54
N ALA A 7 -3.37 -39.39 0.38
CA ALA A 7 -4.74 -39.83 0.58
C ALA A 7 -4.99 -41.13 -0.24
N PRO A 8 -5.70 -42.15 0.30
CA PRO A 8 -5.65 -43.50 -0.28
C PRO A 8 -6.33 -43.71 -1.65
N ASP A 9 -7.00 -42.71 -2.23
CA ASP A 9 -7.82 -42.87 -3.45
C ASP A 9 -7.53 -41.80 -4.51
N ILE A 10 -6.26 -41.56 -4.85
CA ILE A 10 -5.89 -40.72 -6.01
C ILE A 10 -5.58 -41.64 -7.22
N PRO A 11 -6.41 -41.64 -8.28
CA PRO A 11 -6.07 -42.30 -9.54
C PRO A 11 -4.68 -41.85 -10.05
N ALA A 12 -3.73 -42.80 -10.06
CA ALA A 12 -2.33 -42.53 -10.39
C ALA A 12 -2.12 -42.08 -11.84
N ASP A 13 -3.01 -42.51 -12.74
CA ASP A 13 -3.07 -42.12 -14.14
C ASP A 13 -3.39 -40.62 -14.32
N VAL A 14 -4.34 -40.11 -13.53
CA VAL A 14 -4.72 -38.70 -13.55
C VAL A 14 -3.57 -37.84 -13.03
N LEU A 15 -2.98 -38.20 -11.89
CA LEU A 15 -1.85 -37.42 -11.34
C LEU A 15 -0.65 -37.40 -12.30
N ALA A 16 -0.34 -38.54 -12.95
CA ALA A 16 0.72 -38.62 -13.95
C ALA A 16 0.44 -37.73 -15.17
N ALA A 17 -0.81 -37.66 -15.65
CA ALA A 17 -1.19 -36.77 -16.75
C ALA A 17 -0.99 -35.29 -16.37
N GLU A 18 -1.37 -34.90 -15.16
CA GLU A 18 -1.19 -33.51 -14.68
C GLU A 18 0.30 -33.16 -14.47
N GLN A 19 1.11 -34.13 -14.04
CA GLN A 19 2.57 -33.98 -13.96
C GLN A 19 3.20 -33.83 -15.36
N ALA A 20 2.72 -34.57 -16.36
CA ALA A 20 3.15 -34.42 -17.74
C ALA A 20 2.80 -33.04 -18.31
N HIS A 21 1.58 -32.55 -18.05
CA HIS A 21 1.16 -31.19 -18.45
C HIS A 21 2.02 -30.10 -17.79
N LEU A 22 2.41 -30.28 -16.53
CA LEU A 22 3.34 -29.37 -15.84
C LEU A 22 4.71 -29.36 -16.50
N ALA A 23 5.25 -30.52 -16.88
CA ALA A 23 6.53 -30.61 -17.57
C ALA A 23 6.49 -29.93 -18.94
N GLU A 24 5.42 -30.15 -19.73
CA GLU A 24 5.19 -29.48 -21.01
C GLU A 24 5.10 -27.96 -20.84
N SER A 25 4.34 -27.50 -19.85
CA SER A 25 4.18 -26.07 -19.56
C SER A 25 5.50 -25.40 -19.15
N ARG A 26 6.35 -26.09 -18.36
CA ARG A 26 7.70 -25.58 -18.03
C ARG A 26 8.61 -25.52 -19.27
N ALA A 27 8.57 -26.52 -20.13
CA ALA A 27 9.33 -26.52 -21.38
C ALA A 27 8.89 -25.36 -22.31
N ALA A 28 7.58 -25.11 -22.41
CA ALA A 28 7.02 -24.00 -23.15
C ALA A 28 7.46 -22.64 -22.57
N LEU A 29 7.43 -22.47 -21.25
CA LEU A 29 7.94 -21.26 -20.59
C LEU A 29 9.43 -21.01 -20.88
N ALA A 30 10.24 -22.07 -20.84
CA ALA A 30 11.66 -21.98 -21.18
C ALA A 30 11.86 -21.55 -22.65
N ALA A 31 11.06 -22.08 -23.57
CA ALA A 31 11.07 -21.69 -24.98
C ALA A 31 10.65 -20.22 -25.18
N MET A 32 9.60 -19.76 -24.49
CA MET A 32 9.16 -18.36 -24.49
C MET A 32 10.28 -17.43 -24.01
N ARG A 33 10.99 -17.81 -22.94
CA ARG A 33 12.12 -17.04 -22.40
C ARG A 33 13.29 -16.98 -23.38
N ALA A 34 13.67 -18.12 -23.97
CA ALA A 34 14.73 -18.19 -24.98
C ALA A 34 14.39 -17.33 -26.21
N HIS A 35 13.14 -17.34 -26.66
CA HIS A 35 12.68 -16.47 -27.73
C HIS A 35 12.82 -14.99 -27.35
N ALA A 36 12.37 -14.58 -26.16
CA ALA A 36 12.52 -13.20 -25.69
C ALA A 36 14.00 -12.76 -25.62
N GLN A 37 14.91 -13.65 -25.19
CA GLN A 37 16.34 -13.39 -25.15
C GLN A 37 16.99 -13.30 -26.55
N SER A 38 16.38 -13.91 -27.57
CA SER A 38 16.89 -13.84 -28.94
C SER A 38 16.55 -12.54 -29.66
N LEU A 39 15.60 -11.76 -29.13
CA LEU A 39 15.22 -10.47 -29.70
C LEU A 39 16.31 -9.43 -29.40
N SER A 40 16.64 -8.59 -30.40
CA SER A 40 17.63 -7.51 -30.26
C SER A 40 16.98 -6.14 -30.41
N ALA A 41 17.47 -5.17 -29.65
CA ALA A 41 17.10 -3.77 -29.77
C ALA A 41 17.80 -3.04 -30.94
N ASP A 42 18.74 -3.68 -31.64
CA ASP A 42 19.57 -3.07 -32.70
C ASP A 42 18.76 -2.65 -33.94
N ALA A 43 17.52 -3.10 -34.06
CA ALA A 43 16.61 -2.70 -35.12
C ALA A 43 15.91 -1.33 -34.86
N ALA A 44 16.16 -0.70 -33.71
CA ALA A 44 15.58 0.61 -33.38
C ALA A 44 16.26 1.76 -34.16
N GLY A 45 15.46 2.69 -34.67
CA GLY A 45 15.94 3.79 -35.53
C GLY A 45 16.74 4.90 -34.85
N ASP A 46 16.76 4.94 -33.50
CA ASP A 46 17.51 5.92 -32.71
C ASP A 46 17.93 5.35 -31.34
N TRP A 47 18.92 5.98 -30.70
CA TRP A 47 19.50 5.52 -29.42
C TRP A 47 18.51 5.52 -28.25
N VAL A 48 17.56 6.46 -28.20
CA VAL A 48 16.55 6.52 -27.12
C VAL A 48 15.58 5.35 -27.26
N SER A 49 15.09 5.12 -28.48
CA SER A 49 14.24 3.99 -28.84
C SER A 49 14.93 2.65 -28.57
N GLN A 50 16.24 2.54 -28.87
CA GLN A 50 17.04 1.36 -28.56
C GLN A 50 17.11 1.11 -27.05
N GLN A 51 17.37 2.14 -26.24
CA GLN A 51 17.42 2.01 -24.78
C GLN A 51 16.07 1.60 -24.19
N ILE A 52 14.97 2.16 -24.71
CA ILE A 52 13.61 1.79 -24.29
C ILE A 52 13.31 0.34 -24.67
N LEU A 53 13.59 -0.05 -25.92
CA LEU A 53 13.34 -1.41 -26.41
C LEU A 53 14.17 -2.44 -25.64
N GLN A 54 15.45 -2.16 -25.37
CA GLN A 54 16.29 -3.01 -24.54
C GLN A 54 15.69 -3.18 -23.14
N SER A 55 15.26 -2.08 -22.50
CA SER A 55 14.62 -2.14 -21.19
C SER A 55 13.34 -2.99 -21.20
N LEU A 56 12.53 -2.92 -22.26
CA LEU A 56 11.33 -3.74 -22.41
C LEU A 56 11.65 -5.22 -22.63
N LEU A 57 12.70 -5.53 -23.40
CA LEU A 57 13.17 -6.91 -23.61
C LEU A 57 13.71 -7.50 -22.31
N ASP A 58 14.54 -6.76 -21.57
CA ASP A 58 15.07 -7.19 -20.27
C ASP A 58 13.93 -7.47 -19.28
N GLN A 59 12.91 -6.60 -19.25
CA GLN A 59 11.70 -6.79 -18.45
C GLN A 59 10.92 -8.04 -18.87
N ARG A 60 10.80 -8.28 -20.18
CA ARG A 60 10.10 -9.47 -20.71
C ARG A 60 10.84 -10.75 -20.33
N VAL A 61 12.18 -10.75 -20.41
CA VAL A 61 13.00 -11.89 -19.99
C VAL A 61 12.86 -12.12 -18.48
N ALA A 62 12.92 -11.06 -17.67
CA ALA A 62 12.75 -11.15 -16.22
C ALA A 62 11.37 -11.75 -15.84
N ALA A 63 10.29 -11.28 -16.46
CA ALA A 63 8.93 -11.80 -16.23
C ALA A 63 8.75 -13.29 -16.62
N LEU A 64 9.60 -13.81 -17.51
CA LEU A 64 9.60 -15.22 -17.93
C LEU A 64 10.57 -16.10 -17.13
N ALA A 65 11.11 -15.62 -16.00
CA ALA A 65 11.96 -16.43 -15.12
C ALA A 65 11.17 -17.59 -14.49
N ASP A 66 11.61 -18.83 -14.72
CA ASP A 66 11.06 -19.97 -14.01
C ASP A 66 11.63 -20.01 -12.58
N HIS A 67 10.76 -20.21 -11.61
CA HIS A 67 11.12 -20.36 -10.20
C HIS A 67 10.81 -21.80 -9.81
N PRO A 68 11.82 -22.66 -9.61
CA PRO A 68 11.63 -24.10 -9.37
C PRO A 68 10.63 -24.41 -8.27
N ASP A 69 10.69 -23.64 -7.18
CA ASP A 69 9.87 -23.81 -5.98
C ASP A 69 8.45 -23.22 -6.09
N THR A 70 8.17 -22.46 -7.15
CA THR A 70 6.85 -21.84 -7.37
C THR A 70 6.06 -22.62 -8.42
N PRO A 71 4.86 -23.12 -8.09
CA PRO A 71 4.08 -23.87 -9.06
C PRO A 71 3.58 -22.98 -10.19
N LEU A 72 3.69 -23.47 -11.43
CA LEU A 72 3.35 -22.72 -12.63
C LEU A 72 1.84 -22.49 -12.77
N PHE A 73 1.05 -23.53 -12.47
CA PHE A 73 -0.39 -23.48 -12.29
C PHE A 73 -0.75 -24.03 -10.91
N PHE A 74 -1.92 -23.69 -10.39
CA PHE A 74 -2.39 -24.16 -9.08
C PHE A 74 -3.80 -24.74 -9.12
N GLY A 75 -4.48 -24.58 -10.26
CA GLY A 75 -5.80 -25.16 -10.45
C GLY A 75 -6.15 -25.39 -11.90
N ARG A 76 -7.26 -26.10 -12.10
CA ARG A 76 -7.84 -26.41 -13.40
C ARG A 76 -9.35 -26.26 -13.32
N LEU A 77 -9.95 -25.75 -14.39
CA LEU A 77 -11.39 -25.65 -14.58
C LEU A 77 -11.79 -26.53 -15.77
N ASP A 78 -12.78 -27.38 -15.55
CA ASP A 78 -13.41 -28.15 -16.61
C ASP A 78 -14.80 -27.59 -16.90
N ARG A 79 -15.05 -27.32 -18.17
CA ARG A 79 -16.31 -26.80 -18.68
C ARG A 79 -17.09 -27.90 -19.38
N GLU A 80 -18.41 -27.76 -19.39
CA GLU A 80 -19.21 -28.61 -20.25
C GLU A 80 -18.87 -28.24 -21.70
N SER A 81 -18.52 -29.24 -22.51
CA SER A 81 -18.29 -28.99 -23.94
C SER A 81 -19.55 -28.39 -24.52
N PRO A 82 -19.48 -27.28 -25.28
CA PRO A 82 -20.67 -26.73 -25.93
C PRO A 82 -21.25 -27.86 -26.79
N LYS A 83 -22.45 -28.34 -26.44
CA LYS A 83 -23.19 -29.26 -27.30
C LYS A 83 -23.28 -28.54 -28.64
N ARG A 84 -22.53 -29.01 -29.65
CA ARG A 84 -22.64 -28.51 -31.03
C ARG A 84 -24.12 -28.44 -31.33
N ARG A 85 -24.69 -27.22 -31.39
CA ARG A 85 -26.08 -27.04 -31.83
C ARG A 85 -26.14 -27.70 -33.19
N SER A 86 -26.74 -28.89 -33.25
CA SER A 86 -27.04 -29.54 -34.51
C SER A 86 -27.86 -28.52 -35.28
N SER A 87 -27.36 -28.13 -36.44
CA SER A 87 -28.00 -27.19 -37.35
C SER A 87 -29.44 -27.62 -37.64
N ARG A 88 -30.38 -27.13 -36.84
CA ARG A 88 -31.78 -27.03 -37.23
C ARG A 88 -32.05 -25.53 -37.31
N ARG A 89 -31.92 -25.02 -38.53
CA ARG A 89 -32.47 -23.72 -38.91
C ARG A 89 -33.97 -23.80 -38.67
N GLU A 90 -34.45 -23.16 -37.61
CA GLU A 90 -35.80 -22.62 -37.60
C GLU A 90 -35.65 -21.12 -37.40
N SER A 91 -36.05 -20.42 -38.45
CA SER A 91 -36.18 -18.98 -38.53
C SER A 91 -37.25 -18.54 -37.55
N ASP A 92 -36.88 -17.79 -36.53
CA ASP A 92 -37.81 -16.80 -35.98
C ASP A 92 -37.06 -15.53 -35.60
N GLY A 93 -37.59 -14.41 -36.10
CA GLY A 93 -36.98 -13.10 -36.01
C GLY A 93 -37.27 -12.46 -34.66
N GLY A 94 -36.22 -12.18 -33.89
CA GLY A 94 -36.28 -11.38 -32.67
C GLY A 94 -34.97 -10.60 -32.52
N THR A 95 -35.09 -9.28 -32.41
CA THR A 95 -34.00 -8.33 -32.21
C THR A 95 -33.46 -8.43 -30.78
N ASP A 96 -32.33 -9.13 -30.60
CA ASP A 96 -31.56 -9.18 -29.35
C ASP A 96 -30.08 -8.83 -29.65
N GLU A 97 -29.81 -7.55 -29.92
CA GLU A 97 -28.44 -7.07 -30.21
C GLU A 97 -27.56 -6.90 -28.95
N GLU A 98 -28.11 -7.01 -27.74
CA GLU A 98 -27.34 -6.87 -26.49
C GLU A 98 -26.94 -8.20 -25.82
N ARG A 99 -27.54 -9.35 -26.20
CA ARG A 99 -27.17 -10.68 -25.67
C ARG A 99 -26.11 -11.41 -26.47
N SER A 100 -25.92 -11.08 -27.76
CA SER A 100 -25.02 -11.83 -28.65
C SER A 100 -23.52 -11.65 -28.30
N GLY A 101 -23.12 -10.51 -27.72
CA GLY A 101 -21.71 -10.22 -27.46
C GLY A 101 -21.06 -11.05 -26.34
N ARG A 102 -21.82 -11.50 -25.33
CA ARG A 102 -21.28 -12.34 -24.23
C ARG A 102 -21.23 -13.83 -24.58
N ASP A 103 -22.21 -14.31 -25.33
CA ASP A 103 -22.31 -15.72 -25.69
C ASP A 103 -21.25 -16.12 -26.75
N ASP A 104 -20.85 -15.21 -27.63
CA ASP A 104 -19.82 -15.46 -28.66
C ASP A 104 -18.39 -15.54 -28.07
N GLU A 105 -18.05 -14.76 -27.03
CA GLU A 105 -16.76 -14.88 -26.32
C GLU A 105 -16.65 -16.18 -25.49
N GLN A 106 -17.78 -16.72 -25.03
CA GLN A 106 -17.81 -17.95 -24.22
C GLN A 106 -17.58 -19.23 -25.03
N ALA A 107 -17.80 -19.19 -26.36
CA ALA A 107 -17.78 -20.34 -27.27
C ALA A 107 -16.36 -20.76 -27.74
N ASP A 108 -15.39 -19.83 -27.75
CA ASP A 108 -14.01 -20.07 -28.21
C ASP A 108 -13.04 -20.52 -27.10
N LEU A 109 -13.51 -20.58 -25.85
CA LEU A 109 -12.68 -20.98 -24.72
C LEU A 109 -12.49 -22.51 -24.66
N PRO A 110 -11.29 -23.02 -24.35
CA PRO A 110 -11.03 -24.45 -24.30
C PRO A 110 -11.86 -25.12 -23.20
N GLY A 111 -12.26 -26.38 -23.42
CA GLY A 111 -13.03 -27.15 -22.45
C GLY A 111 -12.29 -27.41 -21.13
N THR A 112 -10.95 -27.35 -21.15
CA THR A 112 -10.10 -27.39 -19.97
C THR A 112 -9.24 -26.14 -19.90
N ILE A 113 -9.23 -25.48 -18.74
CA ILE A 113 -8.46 -24.27 -18.49
C ILE A 113 -7.58 -24.49 -17.26
N TYR A 114 -6.27 -24.45 -17.44
CA TYR A 114 -5.32 -24.43 -16.34
C TYR A 114 -5.10 -22.99 -15.88
N VAL A 115 -5.25 -22.73 -14.58
CA VAL A 115 -5.12 -21.40 -13.99
C VAL A 115 -3.81 -21.32 -13.23
N GLY A 116 -3.00 -20.31 -13.53
CA GLY A 116 -1.68 -20.12 -12.96
C GLY A 116 -1.28 -18.67 -12.79
N ARG A 117 -0.06 -18.46 -12.30
CA ARG A 117 0.46 -17.11 -11.97
C ARG A 117 0.78 -16.27 -13.20
N ARG A 118 1.00 -16.93 -14.33
CA ARG A 118 1.40 -16.32 -15.59
C ARG A 118 0.81 -17.08 -16.76
N HIS A 119 0.63 -16.37 -17.86
CA HIS A 119 0.25 -16.99 -19.12
C HIS A 119 1.42 -17.79 -19.73
N VAL A 120 1.14 -19.02 -20.15
CA VAL A 120 2.07 -19.89 -20.87
C VAL A 120 1.36 -20.46 -22.09
N HIS A 121 2.03 -20.44 -23.24
CA HIS A 121 1.53 -20.99 -24.48
C HIS A 121 2.60 -21.83 -25.18
N ASP A 122 2.16 -22.75 -26.03
CA ASP A 122 3.07 -23.53 -26.87
C ASP A 122 3.57 -22.71 -28.09
N GLY A 123 4.37 -23.34 -28.95
CA GLY A 123 4.88 -22.71 -30.18
C GLY A 123 3.80 -22.33 -31.21
N HIS A 124 2.56 -22.78 -31.04
CA HIS A 124 1.41 -22.49 -31.91
C HIS A 124 0.41 -21.54 -31.26
N SER A 125 0.80 -20.84 -30.19
CA SER A 125 -0.05 -19.93 -29.40
C SER A 125 -1.25 -20.62 -28.72
N LYS A 126 -1.23 -21.95 -28.57
CA LYS A 126 -2.23 -22.65 -27.77
C LYS A 126 -1.94 -22.39 -26.28
N PRO A 127 -2.92 -21.91 -25.50
CA PRO A 127 -2.72 -21.67 -24.08
C PRO A 127 -2.53 -22.99 -23.33
N LEU A 128 -1.41 -23.12 -22.62
CA LEU A 128 -1.16 -24.22 -21.68
C LEU A 128 -1.51 -23.82 -20.25
N VAL A 129 -1.31 -22.54 -19.91
CA VAL A 129 -1.67 -21.95 -18.61
C VAL A 129 -2.25 -20.56 -18.86
N ILE A 130 -3.41 -20.29 -18.28
CA ILE A 130 -4.06 -18.98 -18.28
C ILE A 130 -3.69 -18.25 -17.00
N ASP A 131 -3.38 -16.96 -17.14
CA ASP A 131 -3.08 -16.08 -16.02
C ASP A 131 -4.31 -15.92 -15.11
N TRP A 132 -4.12 -16.01 -13.80
CA TRP A 132 -5.18 -15.82 -12.81
C TRP A 132 -5.90 -14.47 -12.95
N ARG A 133 -5.23 -13.45 -13.51
CA ARG A 133 -5.79 -12.11 -13.72
C ARG A 133 -6.74 -12.04 -14.91
N ALA A 134 -6.70 -13.01 -15.81
CA ALA A 134 -7.60 -13.05 -16.97
C ALA A 134 -9.08 -13.11 -16.51
N PRO A 135 -10.02 -12.48 -17.25
CA PRO A 135 -11.44 -12.50 -16.90
C PRO A 135 -12.01 -13.92 -16.74
N VAL A 136 -11.59 -14.86 -17.59
CA VAL A 136 -12.04 -16.26 -17.54
C VAL A 136 -11.64 -16.97 -16.24
N SER A 137 -10.55 -16.54 -15.60
CA SER A 137 -10.05 -17.12 -14.36
C SER A 137 -10.88 -16.73 -13.14
N ARG A 138 -11.81 -15.76 -13.25
CA ARG A 138 -12.74 -15.37 -12.17
C ARG A 138 -13.54 -16.55 -11.64
N ALA A 139 -13.97 -17.45 -12.53
CA ALA A 139 -14.73 -18.63 -12.16
C ALA A 139 -13.94 -19.59 -11.24
N PHE A 140 -12.61 -19.55 -11.26
CA PHE A 140 -11.82 -20.36 -10.32
C PHE A 140 -12.09 -19.97 -8.86
N TYR A 141 -12.25 -18.67 -8.59
CA TYR A 141 -12.43 -18.14 -7.25
C TYR A 141 -13.89 -18.06 -6.84
N GLN A 142 -14.77 -17.59 -7.73
CA GLN A 142 -16.15 -17.23 -7.37
C GLN A 142 -17.18 -18.32 -7.68
N ALA A 143 -16.87 -19.28 -8.57
CA ALA A 143 -17.86 -20.30 -8.92
C ALA A 143 -18.20 -21.19 -7.73
N SER A 144 -19.50 -21.48 -7.60
CA SER A 144 -20.10 -22.26 -6.52
C SER A 144 -21.18 -23.19 -7.08
N PRO A 145 -21.67 -24.20 -6.35
CA PRO A 145 -22.80 -25.03 -6.80
C PRO A 145 -24.06 -24.22 -7.12
N THR A 146 -24.24 -23.08 -6.44
CA THR A 146 -25.38 -22.16 -6.65
C THR A 146 -25.20 -21.22 -7.83
N ASP A 147 -23.95 -20.89 -8.17
CA ASP A 147 -23.59 -20.14 -9.38
C ASP A 147 -22.31 -20.77 -9.99
N PRO A 148 -22.46 -21.81 -10.84
CA PRO A 148 -21.32 -22.54 -11.37
C PRO A 148 -20.50 -21.77 -12.40
N MET A 149 -20.99 -20.62 -12.89
CA MET A 149 -20.32 -19.81 -13.91
C MET A 149 -19.88 -20.60 -15.18
N GLY A 150 -20.65 -21.63 -15.55
CA GLY A 150 -20.35 -22.51 -16.70
C GLY A 150 -19.22 -23.53 -16.46
N ILE A 151 -18.77 -23.69 -15.21
CA ILE A 151 -17.77 -24.67 -14.79
C ILE A 151 -18.48 -25.89 -14.20
N VAL A 152 -18.08 -27.09 -14.64
CA VAL A 152 -18.60 -28.36 -14.14
C VAL A 152 -17.76 -28.86 -12.97
N ARG A 153 -16.44 -28.68 -13.05
CA ARG A 153 -15.49 -29.15 -12.04
C ARG A 153 -14.34 -28.17 -11.88
N ARG A 154 -13.98 -27.88 -10.63
CA ARG A 154 -12.77 -27.17 -10.24
C ARG A 154 -11.80 -28.16 -9.62
N ARG A 155 -10.56 -28.21 -10.10
CA ARG A 155 -9.49 -29.02 -9.54
C ARG A 155 -8.45 -28.13 -8.90
N ARG A 156 -8.06 -28.44 -7.67
CA ARG A 156 -6.94 -27.82 -6.95
C ARG A 156 -5.75 -28.75 -6.93
N PHE A 157 -4.55 -28.19 -6.91
CA PHE A 157 -3.30 -28.94 -6.94
C PHE A 157 -2.45 -28.68 -5.70
N GLY A 158 -1.92 -29.74 -5.11
CA GLY A 158 -1.01 -29.71 -3.97
C GLY A 158 0.44 -29.91 -4.42
N TYR A 159 1.34 -29.08 -3.90
CA TYR A 159 2.75 -29.07 -4.29
C TYR A 159 3.71 -29.25 -3.11
N HIS A 160 4.77 -30.04 -3.33
CA HIS A 160 5.88 -30.18 -2.41
C HIS A 160 7.21 -29.97 -3.14
N GLY A 161 8.01 -28.98 -2.72
CA GLY A 161 9.29 -28.66 -3.38
C GLY A 161 9.18 -28.41 -4.89
N GLY A 162 8.09 -27.74 -5.33
CA GLY A 162 7.82 -27.49 -6.75
C GLY A 162 7.27 -28.68 -7.54
N ALA A 163 7.23 -29.88 -6.97
CA ALA A 163 6.64 -31.07 -7.58
C ALA A 163 5.14 -31.17 -7.27
N LEU A 164 4.34 -31.54 -8.27
CA LEU A 164 2.91 -31.80 -8.11
C LEU A 164 2.70 -33.16 -7.43
N THR A 165 2.18 -33.15 -6.21
CA THR A 165 2.06 -34.36 -5.37
C THR A 165 0.62 -34.78 -5.11
N ALA A 166 -0.35 -33.87 -5.20
CA ALA A 166 -1.75 -34.16 -4.92
C ALA A 166 -2.69 -33.32 -5.78
N TYR A 167 -3.95 -33.74 -5.89
CA TYR A 167 -5.03 -32.92 -6.41
C TYR A 167 -6.33 -33.18 -5.66
N GLU A 168 -7.26 -32.23 -5.73
CA GLU A 168 -8.59 -32.30 -5.13
C GLU A 168 -9.62 -31.79 -6.15
N ASP A 169 -10.65 -32.60 -6.41
CA ASP A 169 -11.73 -32.27 -7.34
C ASP A 169 -12.96 -31.75 -6.57
N GLU A 170 -13.40 -30.56 -6.95
CA GLU A 170 -14.60 -29.88 -6.46
C GLU A 170 -15.65 -29.84 -7.59
N PRO A 171 -16.65 -30.73 -7.57
CA PRO A 171 -17.76 -30.69 -8.51
C PRO A 171 -18.65 -29.47 -8.21
N LEU A 172 -19.02 -28.72 -9.24
CA LEU A 172 -19.84 -27.50 -9.12
C LEU A 172 -21.26 -27.69 -9.70
N GLY A 173 -21.71 -28.94 -9.83
CA GLY A 173 -23.06 -29.25 -10.31
C GLY A 173 -24.14 -29.00 -9.25
N GLU A 174 -25.38 -28.78 -9.70
CA GLU A 174 -26.54 -28.59 -8.81
C GLU A 174 -26.72 -29.75 -7.83
N GLY A 175 -27.01 -29.43 -6.56
CA GLY A 175 -27.32 -30.41 -5.51
C GLY A 175 -26.12 -31.06 -4.82
N VAL A 176 -24.89 -30.61 -5.11
CA VAL A 176 -23.68 -31.10 -4.45
C VAL A 176 -23.29 -30.19 -3.28
N GLU A 177 -23.21 -30.74 -2.06
CA GLU A 177 -22.57 -30.06 -0.93
C GLU A 177 -21.05 -30.13 -1.06
N ILE A 178 -20.39 -28.97 -1.10
CA ILE A 178 -18.94 -28.87 -1.12
C ILE A 178 -18.44 -28.72 0.32
N GLY A 179 -17.67 -29.69 0.80
CA GLY A 179 -16.94 -29.59 2.05
C GLY A 179 -15.71 -28.66 1.93
N PRO A 180 -15.08 -28.26 3.05
CA PRO A 180 -13.86 -27.46 3.01
C PRO A 180 -12.73 -28.22 2.30
N SER A 181 -12.08 -27.58 1.33
CA SER A 181 -10.97 -28.17 0.58
C SER A 181 -9.77 -28.44 1.49
N LYS A 182 -9.30 -29.68 1.53
CA LYS A 182 -8.13 -30.07 2.34
C LYS A 182 -6.85 -29.42 1.82
N ILE A 183 -6.65 -29.40 0.50
CA ILE A 183 -5.45 -28.79 -0.10
C ILE A 183 -5.44 -27.27 0.16
N LEU A 184 -6.60 -26.62 0.06
CA LEU A 184 -6.72 -25.20 0.37
C LEU A 184 -6.40 -24.92 1.83
N THR A 185 -6.96 -25.70 2.76
CA THR A 185 -6.69 -25.56 4.20
C THR A 185 -5.21 -25.79 4.52
N GLU A 186 -4.61 -26.87 3.99
CA GLU A 186 -3.19 -27.18 4.20
C GLU A 186 -2.26 -26.07 3.66
N GLU A 187 -2.56 -25.51 2.48
CA GLU A 187 -1.74 -24.43 1.90
C GLU A 187 -1.89 -23.12 2.67
N ILE A 188 -3.08 -22.84 3.24
CA ILE A 188 -3.32 -21.71 4.13
C ILE A 188 -2.55 -21.87 5.45
N GLU A 189 -2.53 -23.07 6.03
CA GLU A 189 -1.92 -23.37 7.32
C GLU A 189 -0.41 -23.60 7.26
N ARG A 190 0.15 -23.75 6.05
CA ARG A 190 1.56 -24.05 5.82
C ARG A 190 2.46 -22.99 6.47
N PRO A 191 3.46 -23.40 7.28
CA PRO A 191 4.41 -22.47 7.90
C PRO A 191 5.08 -21.56 6.88
N ARG A 192 5.27 -20.29 7.26
CA ARG A 192 5.90 -19.26 6.44
C ARG A 192 7.27 -18.93 7.04
N SER A 193 8.32 -19.49 6.45
CA SER A 193 9.69 -19.04 6.67
C SER A 193 10.14 -18.13 5.53
N GLY A 194 10.73 -16.98 5.85
CA GLY A 194 11.22 -16.01 4.86
C GLY A 194 10.14 -15.00 4.40
N PRO A 195 10.26 -14.45 3.18
CA PRO A 195 9.39 -13.38 2.71
C PRO A 195 7.94 -13.85 2.48
N MET A 196 7.01 -12.90 2.41
CA MET A 196 5.60 -13.20 2.20
C MET A 196 5.38 -14.01 0.92
N ARG A 197 4.70 -15.14 1.04
CA ARG A 197 4.24 -15.91 -0.12
C ARG A 197 3.01 -15.26 -0.74
N ASP A 198 2.91 -15.35 -2.06
CA ASP A 198 1.68 -15.00 -2.76
C ASP A 198 0.52 -15.89 -2.29
N ILE A 199 -0.70 -15.35 -2.33
CA ILE A 199 -1.91 -16.07 -1.93
C ILE A 199 -2.77 -16.47 -3.14
N VAL A 200 -2.23 -16.43 -4.37
CA VAL A 200 -3.06 -16.50 -5.59
C VAL A 200 -3.92 -17.76 -5.61
N ALA A 201 -3.38 -18.90 -5.14
CA ALA A 201 -4.10 -20.17 -5.10
C ALA A 201 -5.20 -20.22 -4.02
N THR A 202 -5.14 -19.33 -3.03
CA THR A 202 -5.93 -19.36 -1.79
C THR A 202 -6.82 -18.13 -1.59
N ILE A 203 -6.91 -17.23 -2.58
CA ILE A 203 -7.86 -16.10 -2.60
C ILE A 203 -9.28 -16.64 -2.42
N GLN A 204 -10.02 -16.03 -1.52
CA GLN A 204 -11.43 -16.33 -1.24
C GLN A 204 -12.36 -15.48 -2.11
N PRO A 205 -13.65 -15.87 -2.29
CA PRO A 205 -14.60 -15.10 -3.10
C PRO A 205 -14.67 -13.61 -2.75
N ASP A 206 -14.92 -13.27 -1.48
CA ASP A 206 -15.01 -11.88 -0.99
C ASP A 206 -13.70 -11.10 -1.22
N GLN A 207 -12.56 -11.79 -1.16
CA GLN A 207 -11.26 -11.19 -1.46
C GLN A 207 -11.07 -10.97 -2.96
N ASP A 208 -11.52 -11.89 -3.82
CA ASP A 208 -11.44 -11.76 -5.28
C ASP A 208 -12.28 -10.59 -5.78
N GLU A 209 -13.43 -10.31 -5.17
CA GLU A 209 -14.22 -9.11 -5.46
C GLU A 209 -13.42 -7.83 -5.21
N ILE A 210 -12.75 -7.72 -4.06
CA ILE A 210 -11.86 -6.60 -3.74
C ILE A 210 -10.69 -6.51 -4.72
N VAL A 211 -10.05 -7.65 -5.03
CA VAL A 211 -8.91 -7.71 -5.96
C VAL A 211 -9.31 -7.22 -7.36
N ARG A 212 -10.50 -7.60 -7.84
CA ARG A 212 -10.98 -7.31 -9.20
C ARG A 212 -11.77 -6.01 -9.33
N ALA A 213 -12.08 -5.32 -8.23
CA ALA A 213 -12.74 -4.02 -8.28
C ALA A 213 -11.97 -3.05 -9.20
N THR A 214 -12.69 -2.18 -9.90
CA THR A 214 -12.11 -1.41 -11.02
C THR A 214 -11.08 -0.37 -10.56
N LEU A 215 -10.24 0.12 -11.48
CA LEU A 215 -9.27 1.17 -11.17
C LEU A 215 -9.91 2.49 -10.72
N ALA A 216 -11.14 2.79 -11.14
CA ALA A 216 -11.82 4.02 -10.73
C ALA A 216 -12.28 3.99 -9.27
N GLN A 217 -12.43 2.78 -8.71
CA GLN A 217 -12.94 2.56 -7.37
C GLN A 217 -11.80 2.62 -6.35
N THR A 218 -11.93 3.51 -5.38
CA THR A 218 -11.12 3.47 -4.17
C THR A 218 -11.75 2.47 -3.21
N VAL A 219 -10.95 1.53 -2.70
CA VAL A 219 -11.42 0.49 -1.78
C VAL A 219 -10.69 0.65 -0.45
N CYS A 220 -11.44 0.65 0.64
CA CYS A 220 -10.93 0.62 2.00
C CYS A 220 -11.28 -0.73 2.64
N VAL A 221 -10.29 -1.48 3.08
CA VAL A 221 -10.46 -2.82 3.64
C VAL A 221 -10.19 -2.79 5.13
N GLN A 222 -11.24 -2.89 5.93
CA GLN A 222 -11.16 -3.20 7.35
C GLN A 222 -10.94 -4.71 7.48
N GLY A 223 -9.70 -5.13 7.75
CA GLY A 223 -9.35 -6.54 7.81
C GLY A 223 -8.84 -6.93 9.20
N ALA A 224 -9.59 -7.79 9.89
CA ALA A 224 -9.14 -8.36 11.15
C ALA A 224 -7.82 -9.16 11.00
N PRO A 225 -7.12 -9.47 12.11
CA PRO A 225 -5.86 -10.19 12.04
C PRO A 225 -5.99 -11.53 11.33
N GLY A 226 -5.08 -11.80 10.39
CA GLY A 226 -5.05 -13.07 9.64
C GLY A 226 -6.07 -13.21 8.52
N THR A 227 -6.79 -12.14 8.15
CA THR A 227 -7.70 -12.10 6.98
C THR A 227 -6.97 -11.96 5.65
N GLY A 228 -5.66 -11.69 5.66
CA GLY A 228 -4.85 -11.55 4.45
C GLY A 228 -4.97 -10.19 3.75
N LYS A 229 -5.47 -9.14 4.43
CA LYS A 229 -5.68 -7.78 3.89
C LYS A 229 -4.52 -7.24 3.03
N THR A 230 -3.28 -7.34 3.54
CA THR A 230 -2.07 -6.90 2.82
C THR A 230 -1.90 -7.64 1.50
N ALA A 231 -2.08 -8.96 1.52
CA ALA A 231 -1.97 -9.77 0.32
C ALA A 231 -3.08 -9.43 -0.68
N VAL A 232 -4.32 -9.23 -0.21
CA VAL A 232 -5.43 -8.73 -1.06
C VAL A 232 -5.05 -7.42 -1.75
N GLY A 233 -4.46 -6.45 -1.02
CA GLY A 233 -4.03 -5.18 -1.61
C GLY A 233 -2.92 -5.31 -2.65
N LEU A 234 -1.93 -6.18 -2.42
CA LEU A 234 -0.87 -6.44 -3.40
C LEU A 234 -1.40 -7.14 -4.65
N HIS A 235 -2.28 -8.12 -4.48
CA HIS A 235 -2.92 -8.83 -5.59
C HIS A 235 -3.84 -7.90 -6.39
N ARG A 236 -4.56 -6.98 -5.72
CA ARG A 236 -5.29 -5.89 -6.38
C ARG A 236 -4.36 -5.02 -7.22
N ALA A 237 -3.23 -4.57 -6.67
CA ALA A 237 -2.25 -3.80 -7.44
C ALA A 237 -1.74 -4.56 -8.68
N ALA A 238 -1.42 -5.85 -8.53
CA ALA A 238 -1.01 -6.70 -9.65
C ALA A 238 -2.12 -6.91 -10.70
N TYR A 239 -3.37 -7.04 -10.27
CA TYR A 239 -4.52 -7.12 -11.16
C TYR A 239 -4.76 -5.81 -11.93
N LEU A 240 -4.64 -4.67 -11.27
CA LEU A 240 -4.79 -3.35 -11.89
C LEU A 240 -3.66 -3.08 -12.90
N LEU A 241 -2.41 -3.46 -12.58
CA LEU A 241 -1.27 -3.37 -13.50
C LEU A 241 -1.44 -4.25 -14.75
N PHE A 242 -2.07 -5.40 -14.60
CA PHE A 242 -2.43 -6.26 -15.72
C PHE A 242 -3.55 -5.66 -16.58
N THR A 243 -4.65 -5.26 -15.95
CA THR A 243 -5.88 -4.83 -16.63
C THR A 243 -5.76 -3.42 -17.21
N HIS A 244 -4.99 -2.53 -16.58
CA HIS A 244 -4.85 -1.12 -16.93
C HIS A 244 -3.39 -0.72 -17.21
N ARG A 245 -2.62 -1.64 -17.80
CA ARG A 245 -1.17 -1.50 -18.07
C ARG A 245 -0.82 -0.17 -18.72
N GLU A 246 -1.53 0.24 -19.76
CA GLU A 246 -1.23 1.46 -20.52
C GLU A 246 -1.33 2.74 -19.68
N ARG A 247 -2.35 2.81 -18.82
CA ARG A 247 -2.59 3.95 -17.94
C ARG A 247 -1.56 3.97 -16.80
N LEU A 248 -1.39 2.85 -16.12
CA LEU A 248 -0.53 2.74 -14.93
C LEU A 248 0.97 2.77 -15.27
N ALA A 249 1.38 2.35 -16.47
CA ALA A 249 2.76 2.49 -16.91
C ALA A 249 3.22 3.97 -16.99
N ARG A 250 2.28 4.91 -17.20
CA ARG A 250 2.57 6.36 -17.26
C ARG A 250 2.39 7.04 -15.91
N SER A 251 1.33 6.68 -15.18
CA SER A 251 0.96 7.33 -13.93
C SER A 251 1.59 6.69 -12.68
N GLY A 252 2.15 5.49 -12.77
CA GLY A 252 2.79 4.79 -11.66
C GLY A 252 1.81 4.19 -10.64
N VAL A 253 2.34 3.24 -9.87
CA VAL A 253 1.69 2.61 -8.71
C VAL A 253 2.69 2.63 -7.56
N MET A 254 2.22 3.02 -6.37
CA MET A 254 3.05 3.07 -5.16
C MET A 254 2.41 2.29 -4.02
N ILE A 255 3.23 1.59 -3.25
CA ILE A 255 2.85 0.91 -2.02
C ILE A 255 3.51 1.62 -0.85
N VAL A 256 2.68 2.00 0.12
CA VAL A 256 3.09 2.66 1.35
C VAL A 256 2.87 1.70 2.50
N GLY A 257 3.98 1.27 3.12
CA GLY A 257 3.97 0.37 4.27
C GLY A 257 4.34 1.08 5.58
N PRO A 258 4.07 0.45 6.74
CA PRO A 258 4.35 1.01 8.06
C PRO A 258 5.85 1.17 8.37
N ASN A 259 6.70 0.25 7.90
CA ASN A 259 8.14 0.26 8.19
C ASN A 259 8.93 -0.50 7.11
N ARG A 260 10.27 -0.34 7.11
CA ARG A 260 11.16 -0.96 6.11
C ARG A 260 11.22 -2.50 6.23
N ALA A 261 11.20 -3.05 7.45
CA ALA A 261 11.16 -4.49 7.67
C ALA A 261 9.93 -5.14 7.01
N PHE A 262 8.77 -4.50 7.13
CA PHE A 262 7.54 -4.91 6.46
C PHE A 262 7.66 -4.83 4.93
N LEU A 263 8.20 -3.73 4.38
CA LEU A 263 8.39 -3.60 2.94
C LEU A 263 9.34 -4.68 2.39
N SER A 264 10.42 -4.99 3.12
CA SER A 264 11.31 -6.10 2.81
C SER A 264 10.57 -7.44 2.81
N TYR A 265 9.74 -7.68 3.84
CA TYR A 265 8.92 -8.88 3.95
C TYR A 265 7.96 -9.09 2.77
N ILE A 266 7.36 -8.02 2.22
CA ILE A 266 6.43 -8.13 1.08
C ILE A 266 7.10 -8.01 -0.30
N SER A 267 8.38 -7.65 -0.36
CA SER A 267 9.08 -7.25 -1.58
C SER A 267 9.09 -8.32 -2.68
N SER A 268 8.99 -9.61 -2.33
CA SER A 268 9.02 -10.74 -3.27
C SER A 268 7.68 -11.03 -3.95
N VAL A 269 6.56 -10.52 -3.41
CA VAL A 269 5.21 -10.92 -3.85
C VAL A 269 4.91 -10.44 -5.25
N LEU A 270 5.09 -9.14 -5.52
CA LEU A 270 4.80 -8.58 -6.84
C LEU A 270 5.73 -9.12 -7.94
N PRO A 271 7.06 -9.26 -7.71
CA PRO A 271 7.93 -9.96 -8.65
C PRO A 271 7.46 -11.39 -8.96
N ALA A 272 7.00 -12.15 -7.96
CA ALA A 272 6.47 -13.50 -8.16
C ALA A 272 5.18 -13.53 -9.02
N LEU A 273 4.45 -12.41 -9.08
CA LEU A 273 3.28 -12.20 -9.95
C LEU A 273 3.66 -11.63 -11.33
N GLY A 274 4.95 -11.41 -11.60
CA GLY A 274 5.47 -10.86 -12.84
C GLY A 274 5.47 -9.32 -12.90
N GLU A 275 5.27 -8.63 -11.78
CA GLU A 275 5.24 -7.17 -11.70
C GLU A 275 6.54 -6.62 -11.09
N VAL A 276 7.28 -5.81 -11.85
CA VAL A 276 8.63 -5.33 -11.49
C VAL A 276 8.71 -3.80 -11.35
N LYS A 277 7.65 -3.07 -11.71
CA LYS A 277 7.61 -1.59 -11.71
C LYS A 277 6.64 -1.02 -10.67
N VAL A 278 6.84 -1.38 -9.40
CA VAL A 278 6.03 -0.83 -8.31
C VAL A 278 6.95 -0.19 -7.28
N ASP A 279 6.76 1.10 -7.04
CA ASP A 279 7.51 1.82 -6.03
C ASP A 279 7.01 1.42 -4.65
N GLN A 280 7.93 1.11 -3.74
CA GLN A 280 7.61 0.75 -2.35
C GLN A 280 8.33 1.72 -1.43
N THR A 281 7.61 2.35 -0.50
CA THR A 281 8.18 3.30 0.45
C THR A 281 7.40 3.33 1.75
N THR A 282 7.95 3.96 2.78
CA THR A 282 7.21 4.30 3.99
C THR A 282 6.71 5.74 3.89
N VAL A 283 5.79 6.15 4.76
CA VAL A 283 5.40 7.56 4.85
C VAL A 283 6.61 8.45 5.16
N ALA A 284 7.51 8.01 6.04
CA ALA A 284 8.76 8.74 6.32
C ALA A 284 9.63 8.87 5.06
N GLY A 285 9.87 7.77 4.33
CA GLY A 285 10.66 7.80 3.10
C GLY A 285 10.06 8.68 2.01
N LEU A 286 8.71 8.79 1.96
CA LEU A 286 7.99 9.64 1.02
C LEU A 286 8.05 11.14 1.36
N LEU A 287 8.00 11.48 2.65
CA LEU A 287 7.97 12.87 3.14
C LEU A 287 9.38 13.42 3.44
N GLY A 288 10.37 12.54 3.54
CA GLY A 288 11.74 12.82 3.97
C GLY A 288 12.00 12.17 5.33
N ASP A 289 13.15 11.50 5.47
CA ASP A 289 13.59 10.75 6.66
C ASP A 289 13.98 11.68 7.83
N HIS A 290 13.08 12.58 8.21
CA HIS A 290 13.21 13.49 9.35
C HIS A 290 12.94 12.74 10.66
N ALA A 291 13.94 12.70 11.55
CA ALA A 291 13.93 11.86 12.74
C ALA A 291 14.28 12.61 14.03
N ALA A 292 14.08 13.94 14.09
CA ALA A 292 14.24 14.66 15.34
C ALA A 292 13.18 14.22 16.35
N ALA A 293 13.60 13.96 17.59
CA ALA A 293 12.70 13.59 18.68
C ALA A 293 11.72 14.73 18.98
N GLU A 294 10.46 14.36 19.22
CA GLU A 294 9.38 15.28 19.50
C GLU A 294 8.44 14.69 20.56
N ASP A 295 7.81 15.56 21.34
CA ASP A 295 6.79 15.17 22.31
C ASP A 295 5.54 14.67 21.56
N PRO A 296 4.98 13.50 21.93
CA PRO A 296 3.82 12.94 21.24
C PRO A 296 2.60 13.86 21.16
N MET A 297 2.39 14.73 22.16
CA MET A 297 1.30 15.70 22.15
C MET A 297 1.53 16.81 21.11
N VAL A 298 2.78 17.25 20.96
CA VAL A 298 3.16 18.22 19.91
C VAL A 298 2.99 17.58 18.53
N SER A 299 3.44 16.34 18.35
CA SER A 299 3.25 15.59 17.11
C SER A 299 1.77 15.40 16.76
N ALA A 300 0.89 15.18 17.76
CA ALA A 300 -0.55 15.07 17.54
C ALA A 300 -1.14 16.39 17.01
N VAL A 301 -0.80 17.55 17.60
CA VAL A 301 -1.26 18.87 17.12
C VAL A 301 -0.74 19.14 15.70
N LYS A 302 0.52 18.80 15.41
CA LYS A 302 1.08 18.93 14.05
C LYS A 302 0.44 17.97 13.04
N GLY A 303 -0.04 16.81 13.51
CA GLY A 303 -0.69 15.79 12.70
C GLY A 303 -2.14 16.10 12.32
N ASP A 304 -2.77 17.07 12.97
CA ASP A 304 -4.16 17.48 12.78
C ASP A 304 -4.36 18.27 11.48
N ALA A 305 -5.45 18.00 10.74
CA ALA A 305 -5.77 18.62 9.47
C ALA A 305 -5.98 20.15 9.57
N ARG A 306 -6.34 20.68 10.74
CA ARG A 306 -6.43 22.14 11.00
C ARG A 306 -5.14 22.85 10.64
N MET A 307 -3.99 22.18 10.80
CA MET A 307 -2.69 22.73 10.42
C MET A 307 -2.60 23.10 8.94
N ALA A 308 -3.32 22.42 8.04
CA ALA A 308 -3.32 22.79 6.62
C ALA A 308 -3.80 24.23 6.39
N ALA A 309 -4.86 24.64 7.08
CA ALA A 309 -5.39 26.00 6.99
C ALA A 309 -4.44 27.03 7.64
N VAL A 310 -3.78 26.66 8.74
CA VAL A 310 -2.75 27.48 9.40
C VAL A 310 -1.57 27.71 8.46
N LEU A 311 -1.06 26.64 7.82
CA LEU A 311 0.06 26.69 6.88
C LEU A 311 -0.25 27.50 5.64
N GLU A 312 -1.45 27.35 5.07
CA GLU A 312 -1.90 28.16 3.94
C GLU A 312 -1.88 29.64 4.32
N ARG A 313 -2.49 30.02 5.45
CA ARG A 313 -2.48 31.41 5.91
C ARG A 313 -1.06 31.90 6.21
N ALA A 314 -0.22 31.09 6.86
CA ALA A 314 1.18 31.43 7.12
C ALA A 314 1.95 31.72 5.82
N LEU A 315 1.76 30.92 4.77
CA LEU A 315 2.36 31.16 3.47
C LEU A 315 1.89 32.49 2.87
N TRP A 316 0.57 32.71 2.81
CA TRP A 316 -0.01 33.91 2.20
C TRP A 316 0.23 35.19 3.01
N LEU A 317 0.55 35.12 4.30
CA LEU A 317 0.93 36.27 5.14
C LEU A 317 2.29 36.88 4.75
N HIS A 318 3.09 36.19 3.95
CA HIS A 318 4.35 36.74 3.43
C HIS A 318 4.16 37.71 2.27
N ILE A 319 2.98 37.73 1.64
CA ILE A 319 2.67 38.72 0.60
C ILE A 319 2.36 40.04 1.28
N VAL A 320 3.13 41.06 0.93
CA VAL A 320 2.97 42.42 1.46
C VAL A 320 2.27 43.31 0.45
N LYS A 321 1.57 44.33 0.98
CA LYS A 321 0.91 45.32 0.14
C LYS A 321 1.96 46.19 -0.55
N PRO A 322 1.94 46.35 -1.88
CA PRO A 322 2.88 47.23 -2.56
C PRO A 322 2.66 48.69 -2.15
N GLU A 323 3.75 49.34 -1.75
CA GLU A 323 3.81 50.78 -1.43
C GLU A 323 4.19 51.61 -2.67
N GLU A 324 4.90 51.00 -3.61
CA GLU A 324 5.38 51.64 -4.83
C GLU A 324 4.85 50.93 -6.10
N GLY A 325 4.76 51.68 -7.20
CA GLY A 325 4.46 51.16 -8.52
C GLY A 325 5.71 50.68 -9.27
N LEU A 326 5.54 50.21 -10.50
CA LEU A 326 6.65 49.80 -11.37
C LEU A 326 7.03 50.95 -12.31
N VAL A 327 8.32 51.22 -12.45
CA VAL A 327 8.85 52.06 -13.54
C VAL A 327 9.82 51.23 -14.37
N PHE A 328 9.48 51.02 -15.64
CA PHE A 328 10.31 50.35 -16.62
C PHE A 328 10.86 51.35 -17.63
N THR A 329 12.16 51.29 -17.90
CA THR A 329 12.84 52.21 -18.82
C THR A 329 13.35 51.45 -20.05
N LYS A 330 13.00 51.93 -21.24
CA LYS A 330 13.48 51.42 -22.54
C LYS A 330 13.93 52.61 -23.39
N GLY A 331 15.23 52.74 -23.64
CA GLY A 331 15.79 53.92 -24.30
C GLY A 331 15.49 55.21 -23.51
N ALA A 332 14.93 56.22 -24.19
CA ALA A 332 14.51 57.48 -23.56
C ALA A 332 13.14 57.40 -22.86
N TYR A 333 12.41 56.31 -23.07
CA TYR A 333 11.02 56.18 -22.62
C TYR A 333 10.91 55.51 -21.25
N ARG A 334 10.05 56.08 -20.41
CA ARG A 334 9.63 55.50 -19.12
C ARG A 334 8.17 55.06 -19.21
N HIS A 335 7.92 53.82 -18.80
CA HIS A 335 6.59 53.20 -18.71
C HIS A 335 6.29 52.94 -17.24
N ARG A 336 5.23 53.55 -16.71
CA ARG A 336 4.87 53.50 -15.29
C ARG A 336 3.58 52.73 -15.07
N VAL A 337 3.65 51.67 -14.26
CA VAL A 337 2.49 50.98 -13.68
C VAL A 337 2.28 51.53 -12.28
N ALA A 338 1.09 52.00 -11.96
CA ALA A 338 0.76 52.56 -10.65
C ALA A 338 0.63 51.47 -9.58
N ASP A 339 0.80 51.83 -8.31
CA ASP A 339 0.73 50.90 -7.18
C ASP A 339 -0.65 50.23 -7.06
N TYR A 340 -1.74 50.95 -7.34
CA TYR A 340 -3.09 50.37 -7.30
C TYR A 340 -3.30 49.28 -8.36
N GLU A 341 -2.71 49.41 -9.55
CA GLU A 341 -2.75 48.37 -10.59
C GLU A 341 -1.97 47.13 -10.13
N VAL A 342 -0.82 47.33 -9.48
CA VAL A 342 -0.05 46.21 -8.88
C VAL A 342 -0.89 45.52 -7.80
N ARG A 343 -1.59 46.26 -6.94
CA ARG A 343 -2.48 45.70 -5.90
C ARG A 343 -3.59 44.87 -6.51
N GLU A 344 -4.22 45.36 -7.58
CA GLU A 344 -5.29 44.65 -8.27
C GLU A 344 -4.80 43.33 -8.89
N ILE A 345 -3.63 43.36 -9.54
CA ILE A 345 -3.01 42.15 -10.09
C ILE A 345 -2.72 41.14 -8.97
N VAL A 346 -2.08 41.57 -7.88
CA VAL A 346 -1.77 40.70 -6.74
C VAL A 346 -3.04 40.12 -6.11
N ALA A 347 -4.07 40.93 -5.90
CA ALA A 347 -5.35 40.49 -5.36
C ALA A 347 -6.02 39.44 -6.26
N SER A 348 -5.96 39.62 -7.58
CA SER A 348 -6.54 38.67 -8.55
C SER A 348 -5.81 37.32 -8.63
N LEU A 349 -4.51 37.29 -8.34
CA LEU A 349 -3.68 36.07 -8.36
C LEU A 349 -3.74 35.31 -7.03
N ARG A 350 -4.04 36.00 -5.93
CA ARG A 350 -4.17 35.41 -4.61
C ARG A 350 -5.38 34.48 -4.56
N GLY A 351 -5.16 33.23 -4.15
CA GLY A 351 -6.21 32.22 -4.02
C GLY A 351 -6.65 31.55 -5.34
N THR A 352 -6.21 32.04 -6.49
CA THR A 352 -6.50 31.42 -7.81
C THR A 352 -5.34 30.57 -8.33
N THR A 353 -4.14 30.77 -7.79
CA THR A 353 -2.91 30.07 -8.20
C THR A 353 -2.16 29.56 -6.97
N ARG A 354 -1.34 28.52 -7.18
CA ARG A 354 -0.30 28.13 -6.21
C ARG A 354 0.74 29.24 -6.08
N TYR A 355 1.47 29.27 -4.96
CA TYR A 355 2.33 30.41 -4.62
C TYR A 355 3.42 30.71 -5.66
N LEU A 356 4.16 29.70 -6.14
CA LEU A 356 5.26 29.90 -7.10
C LEU A 356 4.75 30.22 -8.52
N PRO A 357 3.76 29.49 -9.08
CA PRO A 357 3.13 29.90 -10.34
C PRO A 357 2.49 31.30 -10.26
N GLY A 358 1.86 31.66 -9.14
CA GLY A 358 1.30 32.99 -8.91
C GLY A 358 2.37 34.09 -8.94
N ARG A 359 3.52 33.86 -8.31
CA ARG A 359 4.70 34.74 -8.39
C ARG A 359 5.19 34.92 -9.83
N ALA A 360 5.27 33.84 -10.61
CA ALA A 360 5.67 33.91 -12.02
C ALA A 360 4.63 34.65 -12.87
N ALA A 361 3.35 34.41 -12.63
CA ALA A 361 2.24 35.08 -13.30
C ALA A 361 2.22 36.59 -12.97
N LEU A 362 2.55 36.99 -11.75
CA LEU A 362 2.69 38.42 -11.38
C LEU A 362 3.74 39.11 -12.26
N ALA A 363 4.92 38.50 -12.43
CA ALA A 363 5.96 39.06 -13.29
C ALA A 363 5.50 39.21 -14.75
N GLN A 364 4.79 38.22 -15.27
CA GLN A 364 4.24 38.23 -16.63
C GLN A 364 3.11 39.27 -16.80
N ARG A 365 2.21 39.40 -15.82
CA ARG A 365 1.14 40.42 -15.85
C ARG A 365 1.68 41.84 -15.74
N LEU A 366 2.70 42.07 -14.91
CA LEU A 366 3.39 43.36 -14.84
C LEU A 366 4.07 43.70 -16.17
N ALA A 367 4.70 42.72 -16.82
CA ALA A 367 5.28 42.89 -18.14
C ALA A 367 4.20 43.24 -19.18
N HIS A 368 3.09 42.52 -19.18
CA HIS A 368 1.95 42.80 -20.06
C HIS A 368 1.44 44.25 -19.90
N MET A 369 1.30 44.74 -18.65
CA MET A 369 0.91 46.14 -18.40
C MET A 369 1.92 47.17 -18.95
N VAL A 370 3.21 46.83 -19.01
CA VAL A 370 4.23 47.66 -19.64
C VAL A 370 4.08 47.61 -21.16
N LEU A 371 3.81 46.44 -21.74
CA LEU A 371 3.61 46.26 -23.17
C LEU A 371 2.41 47.05 -23.69
N VAL A 372 1.27 47.01 -22.99
CA VAL A 372 0.08 47.82 -23.33
C VAL A 372 0.44 49.31 -23.41
N ARG A 373 1.34 49.80 -22.54
CA ARG A 373 1.82 51.20 -22.57
C ARG A 373 2.84 51.47 -23.68
N MET A 374 3.53 50.45 -24.17
CA MET A 374 4.41 50.54 -25.34
C MET A 374 3.56 50.60 -26.63
N GLU A 375 2.51 49.78 -26.71
CA GLU A 375 1.55 49.78 -27.82
C GLU A 375 0.79 51.11 -27.94
N GLN A 376 0.36 51.68 -26.81
CA GLN A 376 -0.23 53.02 -26.77
C GLN A 376 0.69 54.13 -27.32
N ARG A 377 2.00 53.86 -27.40
CA ARG A 377 3.01 54.76 -27.98
C ARG A 377 3.41 54.37 -29.41
N GLY A 378 2.74 53.39 -30.00
CA GLY A 378 2.98 52.93 -31.37
C GLY A 378 4.08 51.88 -31.52
N GLU A 379 4.56 51.27 -30.44
CA GLU A 379 5.44 50.09 -30.53
C GLU A 379 4.62 48.82 -30.81
N SER A 380 5.26 47.80 -31.40
CA SER A 380 4.66 46.48 -31.63
C SER A 380 5.45 45.40 -30.89
N PRO A 381 5.34 45.31 -29.55
CA PRO A 381 6.05 44.31 -28.77
C PRO A 381 5.50 42.90 -29.03
N ASP A 382 6.37 41.89 -28.98
CA ASP A 382 6.03 40.48 -29.10
C ASP A 382 6.28 39.73 -27.76
N ASP A 383 6.03 38.41 -27.75
CA ASP A 383 6.26 37.56 -26.58
C ASP A 383 7.71 37.60 -26.07
N ARG A 384 8.68 37.81 -26.98
CA ARG A 384 10.10 37.93 -26.60
C ARG A 384 10.34 39.22 -25.83
N VAL A 385 9.71 40.32 -26.24
CA VAL A 385 9.76 41.59 -25.51
C VAL A 385 9.08 41.42 -24.14
N GLN A 386 7.94 40.74 -24.06
CA GLN A 386 7.28 40.47 -22.78
C GLN A 386 8.20 39.71 -21.82
N ASP A 387 8.82 38.63 -22.28
CA ASP A 387 9.75 37.85 -21.47
C ASP A 387 10.97 38.66 -21.03
N ALA A 388 11.49 39.53 -21.89
CA ALA A 388 12.60 40.42 -21.55
C ALA A 388 12.20 41.43 -20.45
N VAL A 389 10.99 42.00 -20.55
CA VAL A 389 10.44 42.91 -19.53
C VAL A 389 10.19 42.17 -18.22
N ALA A 390 9.59 40.98 -18.25
CA ALA A 390 9.32 40.17 -17.06
C ALA A 390 10.62 39.79 -16.31
N ARG A 391 11.71 39.59 -17.04
CA ARG A 391 13.03 39.26 -16.47
C ARG A 391 13.86 40.49 -16.10
N SER A 392 13.35 41.70 -16.33
CA SER A 392 14.05 42.95 -16.05
C SER A 392 14.26 43.19 -14.55
N LYS A 393 15.30 43.97 -14.21
CA LYS A 393 15.63 44.29 -12.82
C LYS A 393 14.49 44.98 -12.05
N PRO A 394 13.79 46.00 -12.61
CA PRO A 394 12.69 46.66 -11.90
C PRO A 394 11.52 45.71 -11.58
N VAL A 395 11.15 44.84 -12.53
CA VAL A 395 10.08 43.84 -12.31
C VAL A 395 10.51 42.84 -11.24
N LYS A 396 11.72 42.28 -11.33
CA LYS A 396 12.24 41.33 -10.33
C LYS A 396 12.27 41.92 -8.93
N GLN A 397 12.70 43.17 -8.79
CA GLN A 397 12.76 43.87 -7.49
C GLN A 397 11.37 44.07 -6.89
N LEU A 398 10.41 44.55 -7.69
CA LEU A 398 9.02 44.72 -7.23
C LEU A 398 8.39 43.37 -6.85
N VAL A 399 8.58 42.35 -7.69
CA VAL A 399 8.04 41.02 -7.44
C VAL A 399 8.67 40.40 -6.18
N GLU A 400 9.98 40.51 -5.96
CA GLU A 400 10.63 40.05 -4.72
C GLU A 400 10.14 40.80 -3.48
N ALA A 401 9.96 42.13 -3.56
CA ALA A 401 9.47 42.93 -2.45
C ALA A 401 8.03 42.58 -2.06
N VAL A 402 7.16 42.37 -3.05
CA VAL A 402 5.72 42.14 -2.85
C VAL A 402 5.40 40.67 -2.52
N TRP A 403 6.07 39.73 -3.17
CA TRP A 403 5.70 38.33 -3.16
C TRP A 403 6.93 37.41 -3.08
N PRO A 404 7.73 37.46 -2.01
CA PRO A 404 9.09 36.92 -1.95
C PRO A 404 9.23 35.45 -2.36
N LYS A 405 10.39 35.05 -2.88
CA LYS A 405 10.65 33.63 -3.17
C LYS A 405 10.95 32.89 -1.87
N LEU A 406 10.10 31.93 -1.51
CA LEU A 406 10.20 31.18 -0.27
C LEU A 406 10.40 29.68 -0.52
N THR A 407 10.95 29.00 0.47
CA THR A 407 10.94 27.54 0.57
C THR A 407 10.01 27.08 1.71
N PRO A 408 9.51 25.83 1.69
CA PRO A 408 8.68 25.29 2.77
C PRO A 408 9.32 25.44 4.15
N GLU A 409 10.63 25.18 4.25
CA GLU A 409 11.40 25.24 5.49
C GLU A 409 11.47 26.66 6.05
N GLN A 410 11.52 27.69 5.20
CA GLN A 410 11.51 29.09 5.65
C GLN A 410 10.18 29.47 6.29
N VAL A 411 9.07 29.02 5.69
CA VAL A 411 7.72 29.32 6.19
C VAL A 411 7.47 28.59 7.51
N LEU A 412 7.77 27.29 7.56
CA LEU A 412 7.57 26.50 8.78
C LEU A 412 8.49 26.97 9.90
N TYR A 413 9.76 27.29 9.61
CA TYR A 413 10.68 27.83 10.61
C TYR A 413 10.15 29.10 11.26
N ARG A 414 9.65 30.05 10.45
CA ARG A 414 9.06 31.28 10.99
C ARG A 414 7.82 30.97 11.82
N LEU A 415 6.97 30.06 11.35
CA LEU A 415 5.76 29.65 12.06
C LEU A 415 6.05 29.08 13.45
N LEU A 416 7.11 28.27 13.61
CA LEU A 416 7.46 27.64 14.89
C LEU A 416 8.39 28.49 15.77
N ALA A 417 9.00 29.55 15.22
CA ALA A 417 9.93 30.41 15.94
C ALA A 417 9.32 31.75 16.43
N ASP A 418 8.22 32.20 15.83
CA ASP A 418 7.60 33.51 16.08
C ASP A 418 6.17 33.35 16.61
N PRO A 419 5.94 33.55 17.94
CA PRO A 419 4.63 33.40 18.57
C PRO A 419 3.56 34.33 17.99
N GLU A 420 3.91 35.58 17.66
CA GLU A 420 2.95 36.54 17.11
C GLU A 420 2.53 36.13 15.69
N PHE A 421 3.49 35.64 14.91
CA PHE A 421 3.22 35.13 13.57
C PHE A 421 2.36 33.86 13.61
N LEU A 422 2.62 32.94 14.54
CA LEU A 422 1.78 31.76 14.75
C LEU A 422 0.36 32.15 15.13
N ALA A 423 0.16 33.07 16.09
CA ALA A 423 -1.16 33.52 16.49
C ALA A 423 -1.94 34.13 15.31
N LYS A 424 -1.28 34.96 14.51
CA LYS A 424 -1.87 35.56 13.30
C LYS A 424 -2.25 34.53 12.24
N ALA A 425 -1.43 33.49 12.05
CA ALA A 425 -1.69 32.41 11.13
C ALA A 425 -2.77 31.44 11.65
N SER A 426 -2.84 31.23 12.96
CA SER A 426 -3.75 30.26 13.60
C SER A 426 -5.18 30.74 13.70
N LYS A 427 -5.40 32.04 13.93
CA LYS A 427 -6.74 32.59 14.21
C LYS A 427 -7.45 31.80 15.32
N SER A 428 -8.56 31.12 15.00
CA SER A 428 -9.34 30.30 15.93
C SER A 428 -9.13 28.80 15.73
N ASP A 429 -8.25 28.38 14.82
CA ASP A 429 -8.06 26.96 14.50
C ASP A 429 -7.24 26.23 15.58
N LEU A 430 -6.37 26.94 16.29
CA LEU A 430 -5.58 26.41 17.41
C LEU A 430 -5.86 27.20 18.69
N SER A 431 -6.03 26.50 19.79
CA SER A 431 -6.14 27.08 21.13
C SER A 431 -4.82 27.74 21.57
N PRO A 432 -4.85 28.65 22.56
CA PRO A 432 -3.63 29.25 23.11
C PRO A 432 -2.62 28.21 23.62
N ASP A 433 -3.10 27.14 24.26
CA ASP A 433 -2.25 26.06 24.79
C ASP A 433 -1.58 25.28 23.65
N GLU A 434 -2.34 24.95 22.58
CA GLU A 434 -1.79 24.31 21.37
C GLU A 434 -0.73 25.21 20.70
N GLN A 435 -0.96 26.52 20.63
CA GLN A 435 0.01 27.47 20.08
C GLN A 435 1.30 27.50 20.91
N GLU A 436 1.19 27.52 22.25
CA GLU A 436 2.36 27.47 23.14
C GLU A 436 3.15 26.16 22.98
N MET A 437 2.47 25.02 22.81
CA MET A 437 3.10 23.71 22.57
C MET A 437 3.90 23.67 21.27
N LEU A 438 3.46 24.34 20.21
CA LEU A 438 4.12 24.34 18.90
C LEU A 438 5.38 25.21 18.86
N ILE A 439 5.48 26.24 19.70
CA ILE A 439 6.60 27.19 19.67
C ILE A 439 7.87 26.55 20.23
N TRP A 440 8.98 26.71 19.51
CA TRP A 440 10.28 26.29 20.04
C TRP A 440 10.69 27.15 21.23
N ARG A 441 10.84 26.51 22.40
CA ARG A 441 11.39 27.14 23.62
C ARG A 441 12.75 27.80 23.38
N LYS A 442 13.57 27.20 22.51
CA LYS A 442 14.85 27.76 22.06
C LYS A 442 14.95 27.64 20.54
N PRO A 443 14.61 28.69 19.77
CA PRO A 443 14.61 28.61 18.32
C PRO A 443 16.02 28.35 17.79
N TYR A 444 16.09 27.58 16.70
CA TYR A 444 17.34 27.38 15.97
C TYR A 444 17.83 28.70 15.36
N ARG A 445 19.12 28.81 15.04
CA ARG A 445 19.70 30.04 14.45
C ARG A 445 19.09 30.42 13.11
N SER A 446 18.68 29.42 12.33
CA SER A 446 18.03 29.58 11.04
C SER A 446 17.30 28.30 10.64
N TRP A 447 16.44 28.40 9.61
CA TRP A 447 15.79 27.25 8.98
C TRP A 447 16.77 26.19 8.48
N LYS A 448 18.00 26.56 8.10
CA LYS A 448 19.04 25.61 7.65
C LYS A 448 19.61 24.74 8.77
N SER A 449 19.53 25.22 10.01
CA SER A 449 20.02 24.53 11.20
C SER A 449 18.92 23.85 12.00
N ALA A 450 17.66 24.01 11.58
CA ALA A 450 16.52 23.41 12.23
C ALA A 450 16.57 21.88 12.10
N LYS A 451 16.28 21.18 13.19
CA LYS A 451 16.10 19.73 13.16
C LYS A 451 14.62 19.45 13.09
N TRP A 452 14.19 18.91 11.96
CA TRP A 452 12.78 18.61 11.69
C TRP A 452 12.41 17.23 12.24
N SER A 453 11.23 17.15 12.84
CA SER A 453 10.60 15.90 13.28
C SER A 453 9.86 15.22 12.12
N ALA A 454 9.38 14.00 12.36
CA ALA A 454 8.52 13.29 11.40
C ALA A 454 7.18 14.03 11.18
N ALA A 455 6.61 14.67 12.21
CA ALA A 455 5.38 15.44 12.07
C ALA A 455 5.61 16.72 11.24
N ASP A 456 6.78 17.36 11.37
CA ASP A 456 7.16 18.51 10.53
C ASP A 456 7.24 18.12 9.04
N ALA A 457 7.65 16.89 8.73
CA ALA A 457 7.74 16.42 7.34
C ALA A 457 6.38 16.50 6.61
N ALA A 458 5.28 16.17 7.29
CA ALA A 458 3.93 16.28 6.74
C ALA A 458 3.52 17.74 6.51
N LEU A 459 3.91 18.65 7.42
CA LEU A 459 3.68 20.09 7.28
C LEU A 459 4.48 20.69 6.11
N LEU A 460 5.75 20.28 5.98
CA LEU A 460 6.63 20.68 4.88
C LEU A 460 6.10 20.19 3.53
N ASP A 461 5.53 18.97 3.46
CA ASP A 461 4.90 18.45 2.25
C ASP A 461 3.63 19.24 1.88
N GLU A 462 2.82 19.65 2.85
CA GLU A 462 1.64 20.52 2.59
C GLU A 462 2.08 21.88 2.05
N LEU A 463 3.08 22.52 2.67
CA LEU A 463 3.65 23.77 2.17
C LEU A 463 4.24 23.62 0.76
N ARG A 464 4.86 22.49 0.46
CA ARG A 464 5.37 22.19 -0.88
C ARG A 464 4.25 22.17 -1.91
N ASP A 465 3.13 21.50 -1.64
CA ASP A 465 1.97 21.47 -2.55
C ASP A 465 1.28 22.84 -2.70
N LEU A 466 1.19 23.60 -1.61
CA LEU A 466 0.68 24.99 -1.63
C LEU A 466 1.57 25.90 -2.50
N MET A 467 2.88 25.63 -2.53
CA MET A 467 3.83 26.36 -3.35
C MET A 467 3.81 25.92 -4.82
N GLU A 468 3.82 24.61 -5.05
CA GLU A 468 3.89 23.96 -6.35
C GLU A 468 3.18 22.61 -6.30
N ARG A 469 2.33 22.33 -7.30
CA ARG A 469 1.44 21.17 -7.27
C ARG A 469 2.22 19.85 -7.21
N THR A 470 1.90 19.00 -6.24
CA THR A 470 2.43 17.64 -6.15
C THR A 470 1.91 16.78 -7.32
N PRO A 471 2.79 16.02 -8.02
CA PRO A 471 2.35 15.06 -9.03
C PRO A 471 1.45 13.96 -8.45
N SER A 472 0.48 13.50 -9.25
CA SER A 472 -0.43 12.41 -8.88
C SER A 472 0.01 11.09 -9.52
N LEU A 473 -0.08 10.03 -8.74
CA LEU A 473 0.02 8.64 -9.15
C LEU A 473 -1.30 8.15 -9.76
N GLY A 474 -1.24 7.01 -10.44
CA GLY A 474 -2.42 6.32 -10.97
C GLY A 474 -3.15 5.49 -9.91
N HIS A 475 -2.39 4.83 -9.03
CA HIS A 475 -2.93 4.05 -7.93
C HIS A 475 -1.99 4.07 -6.73
N LEU A 476 -2.57 4.11 -5.52
CA LEU A 476 -1.84 4.10 -4.26
C LEU A 476 -2.35 2.97 -3.37
N VAL A 477 -1.48 2.10 -2.87
CA VAL A 477 -1.81 1.13 -1.82
C VAL A 477 -1.25 1.66 -0.50
N VAL A 478 -2.09 1.76 0.53
CA VAL A 478 -1.70 2.24 1.85
C VAL A 478 -2.04 1.15 2.86
N ASP A 479 -1.03 0.54 3.47
CA ASP A 479 -1.21 -0.43 4.55
C ASP A 479 -1.05 0.22 5.93
N GLU A 480 -1.72 -0.37 6.93
CA GLU A 480 -1.81 0.12 8.31
C GLU A 480 -2.24 1.59 8.39
N ALA A 481 -3.18 1.99 7.52
CA ALA A 481 -3.60 3.38 7.37
C ALA A 481 -4.22 4.00 8.63
N GLN A 482 -4.68 3.18 9.59
CA GLN A 482 -5.24 3.64 10.85
C GLN A 482 -4.23 4.36 11.76
N ASP A 483 -2.92 4.13 11.59
CA ASP A 483 -1.88 4.80 12.37
C ASP A 483 -1.44 6.15 11.79
N LEU A 484 -1.91 6.50 10.60
CA LEU A 484 -1.50 7.73 9.92
C LEU A 484 -2.23 8.94 10.49
N SER A 485 -1.51 10.04 10.67
CA SER A 485 -2.12 11.31 11.05
C SER A 485 -2.89 11.92 9.87
N GLU A 486 -3.82 12.82 10.15
CA GLU A 486 -4.62 13.47 9.11
C GLU A 486 -3.73 14.23 8.12
N MET A 487 -2.65 14.89 8.58
CA MET A 487 -1.67 15.54 7.70
C MET A 487 -0.86 14.55 6.84
N GLN A 488 -0.55 13.35 7.36
CA GLN A 488 0.08 12.29 6.56
C GLN A 488 -0.90 11.76 5.50
N LEU A 489 -2.16 11.55 5.86
CA LEU A 489 -3.22 11.14 4.94
C LEU A 489 -3.42 12.18 3.83
N ARG A 490 -3.41 13.48 4.16
CA ARG A 490 -3.43 14.55 3.15
C ARG A 490 -2.23 14.50 2.22
N ALA A 491 -1.04 14.16 2.73
CA ALA A 491 0.17 14.01 1.92
C ALA A 491 0.08 12.84 0.93
N LEU A 492 -0.53 11.74 1.34
CA LEU A 492 -0.86 10.62 0.47
C LEU A 492 -1.96 11.00 -0.54
N GLY A 493 -3.02 11.67 -0.08
CA GLY A 493 -4.13 12.16 -0.89
C GLY A 493 -3.70 13.06 -2.04
N ARG A 494 -2.71 13.94 -1.79
CA ARG A 494 -2.09 14.77 -2.83
C ARG A 494 -1.50 13.96 -3.99
N ARG A 495 -0.97 12.78 -3.69
CA ARG A 495 -0.37 11.85 -4.66
C ARG A 495 -1.39 10.90 -5.28
N CYS A 496 -2.65 10.91 -4.86
CA CYS A 496 -3.72 10.14 -5.52
C CYS A 496 -4.92 10.99 -5.96
N ARG A 497 -4.78 12.32 -6.06
CA ARG A 497 -5.88 13.26 -6.44
C ARG A 497 -6.65 12.87 -7.71
N ASN A 498 -5.95 12.32 -8.72
CA ASN A 498 -6.55 11.92 -10.00
C ASN A 498 -6.54 10.39 -10.21
N GLY A 499 -6.13 9.65 -9.17
CA GLY A 499 -6.02 8.19 -9.16
C GLY A 499 -6.99 7.58 -8.15
N SER A 500 -6.81 6.29 -7.89
CA SER A 500 -7.55 5.58 -6.84
C SER A 500 -6.61 5.10 -5.74
N ALA A 501 -7.19 4.70 -4.61
CA ALA A 501 -6.46 4.11 -3.52
C ALA A 501 -6.98 2.72 -3.14
N THR A 502 -6.09 1.90 -2.60
CA THR A 502 -6.42 0.70 -1.85
C THR A 502 -5.92 0.92 -0.42
N VAL A 503 -6.83 1.26 0.48
CA VAL A 503 -6.55 1.53 1.88
C VAL A 503 -6.76 0.24 2.67
N LEU A 504 -5.77 -0.18 3.44
CA LEU A 504 -5.80 -1.41 4.21
C LEU A 504 -5.50 -1.09 5.67
N GLY A 505 -6.18 -1.77 6.58
CA GLY A 505 -5.84 -1.67 7.99
C GLY A 505 -6.84 -2.36 8.91
N ASP A 506 -6.67 -2.11 10.19
CA ASP A 506 -7.54 -2.59 11.25
C ASP A 506 -7.62 -1.53 12.36
N LEU A 507 -8.80 -0.93 12.55
CA LEU A 507 -9.01 0.10 13.57
C LEU A 507 -8.64 -0.39 15.00
N ALA A 508 -8.80 -1.69 15.30
CA ALA A 508 -8.38 -2.26 16.58
C ALA A 508 -6.85 -2.26 16.78
N GLN A 509 -6.09 -2.16 15.69
CA GLN A 509 -4.62 -2.11 15.70
C GLN A 509 -4.06 -0.69 15.66
N GLY A 510 -4.89 0.34 15.86
CA GLY A 510 -4.43 1.72 16.00
C GLY A 510 -3.64 1.93 17.30
N THR A 511 -2.34 2.21 17.19
CA THR A 511 -1.42 2.33 18.34
C THR A 511 -0.89 3.75 18.55
N THR A 512 -0.97 4.61 17.54
CA THR A 512 -0.51 6.00 17.64
C THR A 512 -1.50 6.88 18.41
N PRO A 513 -1.05 7.98 19.04
CA PRO A 513 -1.96 8.91 19.74
C PRO A 513 -3.06 9.50 18.85
N TRP A 514 -2.78 9.66 17.55
CA TRP A 514 -3.69 10.18 16.53
C TRP A 514 -4.34 9.08 15.69
N SER A 515 -4.29 7.82 16.13
CA SER A 515 -4.93 6.72 15.40
C SER A 515 -6.40 7.03 15.16
N THR A 516 -6.85 6.82 13.92
CA THR A 516 -8.23 7.08 13.55
C THR A 516 -9.20 6.10 14.23
N THR A 517 -10.43 6.54 14.42
CA THR A 517 -11.56 5.71 14.88
C THR A 517 -12.54 5.39 13.75
N SER A 518 -12.35 5.94 12.55
CA SER A 518 -13.27 5.81 11.42
C SER A 518 -12.52 5.81 10.08
N TRP A 519 -12.94 4.92 9.19
CA TRP A 519 -12.41 4.86 7.82
C TRP A 519 -12.92 6.01 6.95
N GLU A 520 -14.11 6.54 7.24
CA GLU A 520 -14.67 7.71 6.57
C GLU A 520 -13.76 8.94 6.77
N SER A 521 -13.23 9.14 7.98
CA SER A 521 -12.22 10.18 8.26
C SER A 521 -10.95 9.95 7.44
N VAL A 522 -10.46 8.71 7.37
CA VAL A 522 -9.26 8.36 6.57
C VAL A 522 -9.47 8.71 5.09
N LEU A 523 -10.60 8.29 4.53
CA LEU A 523 -10.98 8.55 3.14
C LEU A 523 -11.20 10.05 2.87
N GLU A 524 -11.76 10.79 3.82
CA GLU A 524 -11.90 12.24 3.72
C GLU A 524 -10.53 12.93 3.61
N HIS A 525 -9.59 12.60 4.48
CA HIS A 525 -8.26 13.23 4.47
C HIS A 525 -7.40 12.79 3.29
N LEU A 526 -7.63 11.60 2.73
CA LEU A 526 -7.08 11.17 1.44
C LEU A 526 -7.72 11.90 0.24
N GLY A 527 -8.86 12.56 0.42
CA GLY A 527 -9.61 13.16 -0.68
C GLY A 527 -10.35 12.13 -1.55
N GLN A 528 -10.70 10.98 -0.98
CA GLN A 528 -11.33 9.82 -1.63
C GLN A 528 -12.66 9.48 -0.95
N ARG A 529 -13.53 10.49 -0.77
CA ARG A 529 -14.79 10.39 0.02
C ARG A 529 -15.79 9.37 -0.51
N ASP A 530 -15.74 9.07 -1.80
CA ASP A 530 -16.62 8.09 -2.46
C ASP A 530 -16.02 6.66 -2.42
N GLY A 531 -15.02 6.41 -1.57
CA GLY A 531 -14.40 5.10 -1.43
C GLY A 531 -15.28 4.10 -0.67
N ASP A 532 -15.28 2.85 -1.12
CA ASP A 532 -16.09 1.79 -0.51
C ASP A 532 -15.34 1.13 0.65
N VAL A 533 -15.97 1.09 1.82
CA VAL A 533 -15.44 0.37 3.00
C VAL A 533 -15.99 -1.06 2.99
N THR A 534 -15.09 -2.03 2.93
CA THR A 534 -15.39 -3.47 2.95
C THR A 534 -14.75 -4.11 4.17
N GLU A 535 -15.50 -4.92 4.91
CA GLU A 535 -15.01 -5.61 6.10
C GLU A 535 -14.69 -7.08 5.79
N LEU A 536 -13.48 -7.51 6.13
CA LEU A 536 -13.08 -8.92 6.13
C LEU A 536 -13.05 -9.41 7.58
N THR A 537 -14.06 -10.17 7.98
CA THR A 537 -14.22 -10.69 9.36
C THR A 537 -13.67 -12.10 9.55
N LEU A 538 -13.44 -12.83 8.46
CA LEU A 538 -13.00 -14.22 8.48
C LEU A 538 -11.48 -14.33 8.32
N GLY A 539 -10.81 -14.63 9.42
CA GLY A 539 -9.38 -14.90 9.48
C GLY A 539 -9.04 -16.36 9.19
N PHE A 540 -7.92 -16.56 8.49
CA PHE A 540 -7.43 -17.87 8.09
C PHE A 540 -6.04 -18.18 8.66
N ARG A 541 -5.31 -17.15 9.12
CA ARG A 541 -3.92 -17.32 9.59
C ARG A 541 -3.83 -17.57 11.10
N VAL A 542 -4.51 -16.74 11.89
CA VAL A 542 -4.40 -16.79 13.36
C VAL A 542 -5.27 -17.93 13.90
N PRO A 543 -4.77 -18.82 14.77
CA PRO A 543 -5.54 -19.92 15.33
C PRO A 543 -6.69 -19.39 16.20
N ARG A 544 -7.80 -20.14 16.26
CA ARG A 544 -9.00 -19.73 17.01
C ARG A 544 -8.72 -19.39 18.48
N GLU A 545 -8.01 -20.23 19.23
CA GLU A 545 -7.76 -19.96 20.66
C GLU A 545 -6.97 -18.66 20.88
N VAL A 546 -6.01 -18.38 20.01
CA VAL A 546 -5.21 -17.14 20.04
C VAL A 546 -6.09 -15.93 19.73
N LEU A 547 -6.91 -16.02 18.68
CA LEU A 547 -7.76 -14.93 18.24
C LEU A 547 -8.86 -14.64 19.28
N ASP A 548 -9.50 -15.67 19.84
CA ASP A 548 -10.51 -15.56 20.88
C ASP A 548 -9.92 -14.93 22.15
N TYR A 549 -8.68 -15.29 22.52
CA TYR A 549 -7.99 -14.70 23.66
C TYR A 549 -7.65 -13.23 23.42
N ALA A 550 -7.14 -12.86 22.24
CA ALA A 550 -6.88 -11.46 21.88
C ALA A 550 -8.17 -10.64 21.77
N ALA A 551 -9.27 -11.24 21.26
CA ALA A 551 -10.57 -10.59 21.09
C ALA A 551 -11.18 -10.10 22.41
N ARG A 552 -10.75 -10.62 23.56
CA ARG A 552 -11.13 -10.10 24.89
C ARG A 552 -10.73 -8.64 25.10
N LEU A 553 -9.75 -8.14 24.35
CA LEU A 553 -9.33 -6.73 24.37
C LEU A 553 -10.25 -5.82 23.53
N LEU A 554 -10.95 -6.36 22.52
CA LEU A 554 -11.73 -5.59 21.56
C LEU A 554 -12.75 -4.65 22.19
N PRO A 555 -13.56 -5.07 23.20
CA PRO A 555 -14.53 -4.17 23.82
C PRO A 555 -13.91 -2.92 24.47
N SER A 556 -12.62 -2.97 24.82
CA SER A 556 -11.90 -1.83 25.41
C SER A 556 -11.20 -0.95 24.37
N ILE A 557 -10.84 -1.48 23.19
CA ILE A 557 -10.02 -0.78 22.20
C ILE A 557 -10.79 -0.34 20.96
N ALA A 558 -11.81 -1.09 20.56
CA ALA A 558 -12.63 -0.86 19.37
C ALA A 558 -14.02 -1.52 19.55
N PRO A 559 -14.91 -0.92 20.37
CA PRO A 559 -16.19 -1.53 20.75
C PRO A 559 -17.17 -1.69 19.59
N ASP A 560 -17.02 -0.89 18.53
CA ASP A 560 -17.92 -0.89 17.38
C ASP A 560 -17.54 -1.93 16.30
N LEU A 561 -16.41 -2.62 16.44
CA LEU A 561 -15.98 -3.64 15.49
C LEU A 561 -16.58 -5.01 15.79
N ALA A 562 -16.94 -5.73 14.73
CA ALA A 562 -17.35 -7.11 14.86
C ALA A 562 -16.17 -7.99 15.35
N PRO A 563 -16.41 -8.92 16.29
CA PRO A 563 -15.35 -9.83 16.73
C PRO A 563 -14.94 -10.74 15.57
N PRO A 564 -13.64 -10.86 15.28
CA PRO A 564 -13.17 -11.64 14.15
C PRO A 564 -13.29 -13.13 14.41
N ARG A 565 -13.48 -13.89 13.34
CA ARG A 565 -13.64 -15.35 13.41
C ARG A 565 -12.48 -16.04 12.73
N SER A 566 -11.93 -17.08 13.35
CA SER A 566 -10.90 -17.92 12.71
C SER A 566 -11.48 -19.25 12.23
N LEU A 567 -11.19 -19.60 10.97
CA LEU A 567 -11.45 -20.95 10.45
C LEU A 567 -10.38 -21.96 10.84
N ARG A 568 -9.26 -21.53 11.40
CA ARG A 568 -8.16 -22.41 11.79
C ARG A 568 -8.45 -23.04 13.16
N PRO A 569 -8.72 -24.36 13.25
CA PRO A 569 -8.79 -25.04 14.52
C PRO A 569 -7.40 -25.01 15.16
N GLY A 570 -7.32 -24.71 16.46
CA GLY A 570 -6.04 -24.44 17.12
C GLY A 570 -6.00 -24.96 18.54
N LEU A 571 -6.43 -26.20 18.77
CA LEU A 571 -6.40 -26.77 20.12
C LEU A 571 -4.97 -26.84 20.67
N GLY A 572 -4.71 -26.19 21.80
CA GLY A 572 -3.38 -26.09 22.40
C GLY A 572 -2.44 -25.13 21.66
N SER A 573 -2.98 -24.22 20.85
CA SER A 573 -2.21 -23.14 20.22
C SER A 573 -1.92 -22.00 21.20
N LEU A 574 -2.67 -21.89 22.29
CA LEU A 574 -2.46 -20.91 23.34
C LEU A 574 -1.91 -21.55 24.63
N SER A 575 -0.85 -20.96 25.19
CA SER A 575 -0.33 -21.29 26.52
C SER A 575 -0.07 -20.01 27.33
N VAL A 576 -0.75 -19.85 28.46
CA VAL A 576 -0.52 -18.74 29.41
C VAL A 576 0.17 -19.30 30.66
N ARG A 577 1.33 -18.76 31.04
CA ARG A 577 2.21 -19.32 32.09
C ARG A 577 2.65 -18.24 33.08
N PRO A 578 2.30 -18.34 34.38
CA PRO A 578 2.89 -17.50 35.42
C PRO A 578 4.32 -17.98 35.76
N GLY A 579 5.28 -17.08 36.02
CA GLY A 579 6.61 -17.48 36.51
C GLY A 579 7.49 -18.22 35.50
N GLY A 580 7.24 -18.04 34.20
CA GLY A 580 7.83 -18.87 33.14
C GLY A 580 9.19 -18.39 32.63
N SER A 581 10.15 -19.33 32.44
CA SER A 581 11.46 -19.02 31.83
C SER A 581 11.35 -18.77 30.32
N VAL A 582 11.75 -17.59 29.87
CA VAL A 582 11.84 -17.24 28.44
C VAL A 582 12.76 -18.18 27.66
N VAL A 583 13.86 -18.64 28.26
CA VAL A 583 14.81 -19.58 27.65
C VAL A 583 14.13 -20.92 27.39
N LYS A 584 13.37 -21.43 28.36
CA LYS A 584 12.65 -22.69 28.21
C LYS A 584 11.59 -22.59 27.12
N ALA A 585 10.81 -21.51 27.11
CA ALA A 585 9.80 -21.28 26.07
C ALA A 585 10.43 -21.16 24.68
N ALA A 586 11.55 -20.43 24.55
CA ALA A 586 12.28 -20.30 23.29
C ALA A 586 12.87 -21.64 22.82
N ALA A 587 13.42 -22.45 23.72
CA ALA A 587 13.91 -23.79 23.39
C ALA A 587 12.77 -24.75 22.96
N GLU A 588 11.62 -24.70 23.63
CA GLU A 588 10.42 -25.45 23.24
C GLU A 588 9.92 -25.02 21.84
N ALA A 589 9.95 -23.73 21.53
CA ALA A 589 9.60 -23.21 20.21
C ALA A 589 10.62 -23.60 19.13
N LEU A 590 11.93 -23.55 19.43
CA LEU A 590 13.01 -23.97 18.52
C LEU A 590 12.97 -25.46 18.17
N ALA A 591 12.30 -26.29 18.98
CA ALA A 591 12.04 -27.69 18.66
C ALA A 591 10.97 -27.89 17.58
N LYS A 592 10.19 -26.84 17.24
CA LYS A 592 9.12 -26.85 16.24
C LYS A 592 9.53 -26.08 14.99
N GLU A 593 9.12 -26.50 13.80
CA GLU A 593 9.42 -25.77 12.56
C GLU A 593 8.76 -24.38 12.53
N GLY A 594 9.40 -23.42 11.84
CA GLY A 594 8.88 -22.06 11.68
C GLY A 594 9.71 -20.98 12.36
N SER A 595 9.26 -19.75 12.15
CA SER A 595 9.79 -18.51 12.70
C SER A 595 9.31 -18.26 14.13
N ILE A 596 10.17 -17.65 14.95
CA ILE A 596 9.90 -17.43 16.37
C ILE A 596 10.14 -15.96 16.72
N GLY A 597 9.09 -15.30 17.21
CA GLY A 597 9.14 -13.92 17.72
C GLY A 597 8.98 -13.90 19.24
N VAL A 598 10.03 -13.53 19.97
CA VAL A 598 9.97 -13.22 21.40
C VAL A 598 9.67 -11.73 21.53
N ILE A 599 8.39 -11.40 21.72
CA ILE A 599 7.93 -10.01 21.78
C ILE A 599 7.96 -9.53 23.23
N VAL A 600 8.65 -8.43 23.47
CA VAL A 600 8.94 -7.91 24.82
C VAL A 600 8.70 -6.40 24.88
N PRO A 601 8.43 -5.83 26.07
CA PRO A 601 8.52 -4.39 26.26
C PRO A 601 9.88 -3.86 25.81
N ASP A 602 9.91 -2.73 25.11
CA ASP A 602 11.14 -2.17 24.52
C ASP A 602 12.29 -2.04 25.54
N ALA A 603 11.97 -1.69 26.79
CA ALA A 603 12.94 -1.58 27.88
C ALA A 603 13.61 -2.92 28.28
N LEU A 604 12.96 -4.06 28.00
CA LEU A 604 13.43 -5.40 28.38
C LEU A 604 14.20 -6.12 27.27
N VAL A 605 14.33 -5.51 26.08
CA VAL A 605 15.01 -6.13 24.91
C VAL A 605 16.43 -6.58 25.25
N GLY A 606 17.21 -5.70 25.89
CA GLY A 606 18.60 -6.02 26.24
C GLY A 606 18.73 -7.12 27.29
N GLU A 607 17.84 -7.14 28.29
CA GLU A 607 17.82 -8.15 29.35
C GLU A 607 17.42 -9.52 28.81
N VAL A 608 16.35 -9.57 28.01
CA VAL A 608 15.86 -10.82 27.41
C VAL A 608 16.85 -11.38 26.41
N SER A 609 17.47 -10.54 25.56
CA SER A 609 18.53 -10.97 24.65
C SER A 609 19.73 -11.55 25.41
N SER A 610 20.16 -10.91 26.50
CA SER A 610 21.25 -11.42 27.35
C SER A 610 20.89 -12.78 27.97
N THR A 611 19.63 -12.95 28.38
CA THR A 611 19.13 -14.21 28.95
C THR A 611 19.07 -15.33 27.91
N LEU A 612 18.82 -14.99 26.64
CA LEU A 612 18.78 -15.92 25.50
C LEU A 612 20.15 -16.19 24.87
N ALA A 613 21.26 -15.66 25.42
CA ALA A 613 22.60 -15.78 24.82
C ALA A 613 23.06 -17.24 24.55
N GLY A 614 22.48 -18.23 25.23
CA GLY A 614 22.73 -19.65 24.97
C GLY A 614 22.01 -20.24 23.74
N LEU A 615 21.15 -19.47 23.08
CA LEU A 615 20.39 -19.86 21.89
C LEU A 615 20.76 -18.94 20.70
N PRO A 616 20.89 -19.47 19.47
CA PRO A 616 21.13 -18.65 18.29
C PRO A 616 19.92 -17.77 18.01
N HIS A 617 20.06 -16.47 18.28
CA HIS A 617 19.01 -15.47 18.11
C HIS A 617 19.61 -14.11 17.68
N ALA A 618 18.74 -13.22 17.21
CA ALA A 618 19.07 -11.82 17.00
C ALA A 618 17.99 -10.91 17.61
N VAL A 619 18.31 -9.62 17.74
CA VAL A 619 17.34 -8.58 18.07
C VAL A 619 16.86 -7.96 16.77
N LEU A 620 15.55 -7.76 16.63
CA LEU A 620 15.00 -7.07 15.48
C LEU A 620 15.46 -5.61 15.48
N ASP A 621 16.27 -5.27 14.49
CA ASP A 621 16.67 -3.91 14.16
C ASP A 621 15.86 -3.44 12.92
N PRO A 622 15.23 -2.26 12.95
CA PRO A 622 14.52 -1.68 11.79
C PRO A 622 15.31 -1.66 10.48
N GLU A 623 16.65 -1.62 10.55
CA GLU A 623 17.54 -1.58 9.39
C GLU A 623 18.16 -2.95 9.04
N SER A 624 17.94 -3.99 9.86
CA SER A 624 18.50 -5.33 9.58
C SER A 624 17.68 -6.08 8.53
N THR A 625 18.39 -6.69 7.59
CA THR A 625 17.83 -7.57 6.55
C THR A 625 18.17 -9.04 6.77
N GLU A 626 18.82 -9.39 7.88
CA GLU A 626 19.25 -10.77 8.15
C GLU A 626 18.10 -11.63 8.68
N GLU A 627 17.93 -12.82 8.10
CA GLU A 627 16.90 -13.77 8.50
C GLU A 627 17.37 -14.63 9.68
N HIS A 628 16.74 -14.44 10.84
CA HIS A 628 16.96 -15.31 12.00
C HIS A 628 15.68 -16.06 12.35
N ARG A 629 15.85 -17.35 12.69
CA ARG A 629 14.73 -18.20 13.11
C ARG A 629 14.13 -17.77 14.45
N LEU A 630 14.96 -17.24 15.36
CA LEU A 630 14.55 -16.70 16.66
C LEU A 630 14.93 -15.22 16.73
N LEU A 631 13.92 -14.37 16.90
CA LEU A 631 14.07 -12.92 17.01
C LEU A 631 13.51 -12.41 18.34
N VAL A 632 14.27 -11.55 19.01
CA VAL A 632 13.77 -10.71 20.10
C VAL A 632 13.23 -9.43 19.49
N VAL A 633 11.96 -9.16 19.71
CA VAL A 633 11.20 -8.14 18.99
C VAL A 633 10.69 -7.11 20.00
N PRO A 634 11.10 -5.84 19.90
CA PRO A 634 10.47 -4.76 20.67
C PRO A 634 8.98 -4.68 20.30
N ALA A 635 8.10 -4.52 21.29
CA ALA A 635 6.65 -4.47 21.05
C ALA A 635 6.26 -3.37 20.05
N THR A 636 6.97 -2.24 20.04
CA THR A 636 6.76 -1.14 19.09
C THR A 636 7.01 -1.54 17.63
N LEU A 637 7.90 -2.50 17.37
CA LEU A 637 8.28 -2.97 16.03
C LEU A 637 7.53 -4.22 15.57
N ALA A 638 6.71 -4.84 16.43
CA ALA A 638 5.99 -6.06 16.08
C ALA A 638 4.96 -5.88 14.95
N LYS A 639 4.51 -4.63 14.71
CA LYS A 639 3.43 -4.33 13.77
C LYS A 639 3.83 -4.63 12.32
N GLY A 640 2.92 -5.28 11.58
CA GLY A 640 3.12 -5.69 10.19
C GLY A 640 3.93 -7.00 10.03
N LEU A 641 4.50 -7.55 11.09
CA LEU A 641 5.24 -8.81 11.05
C LEU A 641 4.33 -9.98 11.45
N GLU A 642 4.68 -11.21 11.14
CA GLU A 642 3.97 -12.43 11.55
C GLU A 642 5.01 -13.50 11.89
N TYR A 643 4.77 -14.29 12.94
CA TYR A 643 5.65 -15.38 13.35
C TYR A 643 4.84 -16.67 13.55
N ASP A 644 5.41 -17.82 13.22
CA ASP A 644 4.76 -19.10 13.48
C ASP A 644 4.57 -19.31 14.99
N HIS A 645 5.61 -19.04 15.78
CA HIS A 645 5.56 -19.13 17.23
C HIS A 645 5.85 -17.77 17.86
N VAL A 646 4.93 -17.26 18.67
CA VAL A 646 5.14 -16.02 19.43
C VAL A 646 5.24 -16.32 20.91
N ILE A 647 6.23 -15.71 21.55
CA ILE A 647 6.39 -15.70 23.00
C ILE A 647 6.24 -14.25 23.45
N VAL A 648 5.18 -13.92 24.17
CA VAL A 648 4.95 -12.59 24.74
C VAL A 648 5.41 -12.59 26.17
N VAL A 649 6.27 -11.64 26.53
CA VAL A 649 6.82 -11.49 27.89
C VAL A 649 6.23 -10.23 28.53
N GLU A 650 5.81 -10.35 29.79
CA GLU A 650 5.23 -9.25 30.60
C GLU A 650 4.17 -8.40 29.88
N PRO A 651 2.99 -8.96 29.53
CA PRO A 651 1.91 -8.20 28.88
C PRO A 651 1.49 -6.92 29.61
N ALA A 652 1.56 -6.92 30.95
CA ALA A 652 1.22 -5.74 31.76
C ALA A 652 2.17 -4.57 31.49
N ASP A 653 3.46 -4.84 31.27
CA ASP A 653 4.45 -3.80 30.98
C ASP A 653 4.31 -3.25 29.57
N ILE A 654 3.92 -4.09 28.61
CA ILE A 654 3.55 -3.64 27.26
C ILE A 654 2.39 -2.64 27.33
N VAL A 655 1.37 -2.93 28.14
CA VAL A 655 0.21 -2.04 28.30
C VAL A 655 0.58 -0.75 29.03
N ALA A 656 1.44 -0.82 30.04
CA ALA A 656 1.83 0.35 30.82
C ALA A 656 2.80 1.29 30.08
N ALA A 657 3.46 0.82 29.03
CA ALA A 657 4.48 1.59 28.30
C ALA A 657 3.91 2.77 27.48
N GLU A 658 2.64 2.70 27.07
CA GLU A 658 2.03 3.75 26.23
C GLU A 658 0.51 3.90 26.45
N PRO A 659 -0.08 5.07 26.16
CA PRO A 659 -1.52 5.33 26.39
C PRO A 659 -2.45 4.34 25.69
N ARG A 660 -2.11 3.90 24.47
CA ARG A 660 -2.87 2.89 23.70
C ARG A 660 -2.31 1.47 23.89
N GLY A 661 -1.70 1.18 25.04
CA GLY A 661 -1.01 -0.08 25.30
C GLY A 661 -1.89 -1.34 25.20
N LEU A 662 -3.21 -1.24 25.41
CA LEU A 662 -4.13 -2.37 25.15
C LEU A 662 -4.22 -2.71 23.66
N ALA A 663 -4.23 -1.70 22.78
CA ALA A 663 -4.23 -1.91 21.33
C ALA A 663 -2.88 -2.49 20.86
N ARG A 664 -1.77 -2.05 21.48
CA ARG A 664 -0.46 -2.66 21.27
C ARG A 664 -0.45 -4.12 21.66
N LEU A 665 -0.99 -4.45 22.83
CA LEU A 665 -1.08 -5.85 23.26
C LEU A 665 -1.93 -6.68 22.30
N TYR A 666 -3.04 -6.13 21.79
CA TYR A 666 -3.84 -6.78 20.74
C TYR A 666 -3.00 -7.06 19.47
N VAL A 667 -2.21 -6.09 19.00
CA VAL A 667 -1.28 -6.29 17.87
C VAL A 667 -0.31 -7.43 18.17
N VAL A 668 0.34 -7.40 19.34
CA VAL A 668 1.35 -8.38 19.78
C VAL A 668 0.79 -9.80 19.84
N LEU A 669 -0.37 -9.99 20.46
CA LEU A 669 -1.00 -11.32 20.59
C LEU A 669 -1.39 -11.90 19.22
N THR A 670 -1.77 -11.03 18.27
CA THR A 670 -2.24 -11.42 16.94
C THR A 670 -1.14 -11.61 15.91
N ARG A 671 0.14 -11.52 16.32
CA ARG A 671 1.30 -11.86 15.47
C ARG A 671 1.53 -13.36 15.33
N ALA A 672 0.89 -14.17 16.18
CA ALA A 672 1.06 -15.60 16.22
C ALA A 672 0.22 -16.30 15.14
N VAL A 673 0.90 -16.97 14.22
CA VAL A 673 0.26 -17.75 13.17
C VAL A 673 0.03 -19.19 13.63
N THR A 674 0.93 -19.83 14.37
CA THR A 674 0.78 -21.24 14.77
C THR A 674 0.59 -21.43 16.27
N SER A 675 1.37 -20.78 17.13
CA SER A 675 1.15 -20.84 18.58
C SER A 675 1.58 -19.58 19.31
N LEU A 676 0.85 -19.25 20.37
CA LEU A 676 1.12 -18.15 21.28
C LEU A 676 1.45 -18.68 22.68
N THR A 677 2.59 -18.28 23.22
CA THR A 677 2.95 -18.46 24.62
C THR A 677 3.01 -17.11 25.32
N VAL A 678 2.26 -16.92 26.39
CA VAL A 678 2.29 -15.71 27.22
C VAL A 678 2.97 -16.04 28.54
N LEU A 679 4.08 -15.34 28.83
CA LEU A 679 4.83 -15.44 30.06
C LEU A 679 4.60 -14.16 30.88
N HIS A 680 4.26 -14.30 32.16
CA HIS A 680 4.05 -13.16 33.04
C HIS A 680 4.43 -13.48 34.49
N ASP A 681 5.13 -12.56 35.12
CA ASP A 681 5.34 -12.52 36.57
C ASP A 681 4.38 -11.50 37.20
N LYS A 682 4.08 -10.41 36.49
CA LYS A 682 3.07 -9.43 36.88
C LYS A 682 1.66 -9.96 36.63
N THR A 683 0.68 -9.39 37.35
CA THR A 683 -0.73 -9.68 37.10
C THR A 683 -1.10 -9.29 35.68
N LEU A 684 -1.77 -10.18 34.96
CA LEU A 684 -2.25 -9.91 33.61
C LEU A 684 -3.21 -8.71 33.60
N PRO A 685 -3.30 -7.97 32.47
CA PRO A 685 -4.35 -6.98 32.28
C PRO A 685 -5.73 -7.59 32.56
N ALA A 686 -6.62 -6.83 33.21
CA ALA A 686 -7.90 -7.33 33.71
C ALA A 686 -8.75 -8.00 32.62
N GLN A 687 -8.66 -7.52 31.39
CA GLN A 687 -9.35 -8.04 30.21
C GLN A 687 -8.90 -9.46 29.83
N LEU A 688 -7.65 -9.83 30.13
CA LEU A 688 -7.08 -11.14 29.79
C LEU A 688 -7.15 -12.15 30.93
N ALA A 689 -7.36 -11.68 32.17
CA ALA A 689 -7.38 -12.52 33.37
C ALA A 689 -8.66 -13.36 33.54
N ALA A 690 -9.66 -13.18 32.67
CA ALA A 690 -11.01 -13.76 32.77
C ALA A 690 -11.16 -15.20 32.25
#